data_AF-A0AAW1MMC3-F1
#
_entry.id   AF-A0AAW1MMC3-F1
#
_cell.length_a   1.000
_cell.length_b   1.000
_cell.length_c   1.000
_cell.angle_alpha   90.00
_cell.angle_beta   90.00
_cell.angle_gamma   90.00
#
_symmetry.space_group_name_H-M   'P 1'
#
loop_
_entity.id
_entity.type
_entity.pdbx_description
1 polymer ?
#
loop_
_entity_poly.entity_id
_entity_poly.type
_entity_poly.pdbx_seq_one_letter_code
_entity_poly.pdbx_strand_id
1 'polypeptide(L)'
;GGFCFDSSEDIQLQKQFKALNVTDVHCASLLQTFLCVECDQHSADRTNTGNTPGTIPCLCTSASSAKLYQSKIDASSDLCTKLWNTCGNLSIYNSIFTQPRQENTDSSRVKLTDKCQSKKEFCKAFGGSPENKPACHINDGQLPNQGICIEKIGNGSYVSMAANPDGSDSIFLTSQKGIIWLATLPKEGSDGTLNIDKSRPFLDISDQVLFQSSLGLLSMALHPNFNKNGRFFVSFTCDKLQHSGCSGRCACNTEANCDPGNLGIDDGLLPCQYHNVVAEFSANSTRPKVTPARSANPLEVRRIFTMGLPSHDGHAGQILFGPEDGYLYYLVGDESQKDAPYRFSQNKKSVLGKILRIDVDKLPSAKKQEHNANLWGNYSIPKDNPNIEDKELLPEIWALGFHLIWRCSFDSERPSYFLCDDPGQTLFDEVNIITKGGNYGWPIYEGPFLHNQPNSSENTAIKPIFPVMGYNDPVVARKTGSASLIGGYTYRSNTDPCLFGRYLYTDVYANTVWVGTENPKKSGKFTSKRMPWRCAKDSPIQCNSKPGSHDAFIGYAFSFGEDNRKDVYLLASSGVYKIVHPSRCNFVCSKNTRSNTSVSHAPVSSSSSPRRRNLMIMEIIFYVLVTYVGYQLANQLNSCD
;
A
#
# COMPACT_ATOMS: atom_id res chain seq x y z
N GLY A 1 -24.12 -23.91 4.84
CA GLY A 1 -23.48 -23.28 6.00
C GLY A 1 -22.20 -22.57 5.59
N GLY A 2 -22.32 -21.59 4.70
CA GLY A 2 -21.27 -20.61 4.43
C GLY A 2 -21.88 -19.23 4.69
N PHE A 3 -21.09 -18.32 5.23
CA PHE A 3 -21.49 -16.94 5.50
C PHE A 3 -21.55 -16.15 4.17
N CYS A 4 -22.53 -15.26 4.00
CA CYS A 4 -22.69 -14.41 2.81
C CYS A 4 -22.08 -13.00 3.02
N PHE A 5 -22.12 -12.46 4.25
CA PHE A 5 -21.52 -11.20 4.75
C PHE A 5 -20.77 -11.39 6.10
N ASP A 6 -20.39 -10.30 6.81
CA ASP A 6 -20.00 -10.34 8.23
C ASP A 6 -21.19 -10.79 9.12
N SER A 7 -20.89 -11.31 10.31
CA SER A 7 -21.82 -11.99 11.22
C SER A 7 -23.11 -11.22 11.52
N SER A 8 -23.10 -9.87 11.58
CA SER A 8 -24.29 -9.07 11.86
C SER A 8 -25.25 -8.95 10.66
N GLU A 9 -24.72 -8.80 9.45
CA GLU A 9 -25.52 -8.70 8.22
C GLU A 9 -26.04 -10.09 7.81
N ASP A 10 -25.25 -11.14 8.04
CA ASP A 10 -25.71 -12.52 7.88
C ASP A 10 -26.85 -12.88 8.83
N ILE A 11 -26.84 -12.37 10.07
CA ILE A 11 -27.99 -12.51 10.99
C ILE A 11 -29.22 -11.81 10.42
N GLN A 12 -29.06 -10.65 9.77
CA GLN A 12 -30.16 -9.92 9.16
C GLN A 12 -30.72 -10.63 7.92
N LEU A 13 -29.86 -11.13 7.03
CA LEU A 13 -30.26 -11.95 5.89
C LEU A 13 -30.89 -13.27 6.34
N GLN A 14 -30.38 -13.90 7.39
CA GLN A 14 -31.01 -15.09 7.98
C GLN A 14 -32.38 -14.79 8.56
N LYS A 15 -32.56 -13.64 9.22
CA LYS A 15 -33.89 -13.19 9.68
C LYS A 15 -34.82 -12.94 8.50
N GLN A 16 -34.34 -12.29 7.44
CA GLN A 16 -35.10 -12.03 6.22
C GLN A 16 -35.51 -13.34 5.52
N PHE A 17 -34.60 -14.30 5.38
CA PHE A 17 -34.88 -15.60 4.79
C PHE A 17 -35.89 -16.40 5.64
N LYS A 18 -35.74 -16.42 6.97
CA LYS A 18 -36.71 -17.06 7.88
C LYS A 18 -38.09 -16.42 7.77
N ALA A 19 -38.16 -15.10 7.55
CA ALA A 19 -39.41 -14.38 7.37
C ALA A 19 -40.15 -14.75 6.06
N LEU A 20 -39.45 -15.29 5.06
CA LEU A 20 -40.10 -15.76 3.81
C LEU A 20 -40.96 -17.02 4.03
N ASN A 21 -40.71 -17.78 5.09
CA ASN A 21 -41.47 -18.97 5.51
C ASN A 21 -41.76 -19.96 4.37
N VAL A 22 -40.72 -20.34 3.62
CA VAL A 22 -40.82 -21.25 2.48
C VAL A 22 -40.51 -22.68 2.91
N THR A 23 -41.47 -23.58 2.73
CA THR A 23 -41.35 -25.00 3.12
C THR A 23 -40.76 -25.88 2.02
N ASP A 24 -40.83 -25.45 0.77
CA ASP A 24 -40.26 -26.19 -0.36
C ASP A 24 -38.74 -26.03 -0.39
N VAL A 25 -38.01 -27.15 -0.26
CA VAL A 25 -36.55 -27.17 -0.08
C VAL A 25 -35.82 -26.64 -1.32
N HIS A 26 -36.36 -26.87 -2.52
CA HIS A 26 -35.74 -26.43 -3.77
C HIS A 26 -35.94 -24.93 -3.99
N CYS A 27 -37.14 -24.42 -3.72
CA CYS A 27 -37.42 -22.99 -3.75
C CYS A 27 -36.65 -22.24 -2.67
N ALA A 28 -36.58 -22.79 -1.45
CA ALA A 28 -35.80 -22.23 -0.34
C ALA A 28 -34.32 -22.10 -0.70
N SER A 29 -33.73 -23.12 -1.33
CA SER A 29 -32.34 -23.08 -1.81
C SER A 29 -32.10 -21.99 -2.86
N LEU A 30 -33.02 -21.84 -3.82
CA LEU A 30 -32.94 -20.79 -4.86
C LEU A 30 -33.11 -19.38 -4.28
N LEU A 31 -34.04 -19.19 -3.34
CA LEU A 31 -34.25 -17.91 -2.65
C LEU A 31 -33.07 -17.53 -1.75
N GLN A 32 -32.45 -18.50 -1.10
CA GLN A 32 -31.23 -18.27 -0.31
C GLN A 32 -30.07 -17.82 -1.23
N THR A 33 -29.91 -18.51 -2.36
CA THR A 33 -28.92 -18.11 -3.39
C THR A 33 -29.19 -16.70 -3.87
N PHE A 34 -30.46 -16.35 -4.12
CA PHE A 34 -30.88 -15.02 -4.55
C PHE A 34 -30.65 -13.93 -3.49
N LEU A 35 -30.92 -14.18 -2.21
CA LEU A 35 -30.65 -13.20 -1.14
C LEU A 35 -29.14 -12.94 -0.98
N CYS A 36 -28.30 -13.95 -1.21
CA CYS A 36 -26.85 -13.78 -1.15
C CYS A 36 -26.26 -13.08 -2.40
N VAL A 37 -27.05 -12.80 -3.44
CA VAL A 37 -26.61 -12.00 -4.61
C VAL A 37 -26.29 -10.56 -4.23
N GLU A 38 -26.90 -10.01 -3.17
CA GLU A 38 -26.57 -8.67 -2.66
C GLU A 38 -25.09 -8.56 -2.20
N CYS A 39 -24.40 -9.69 -2.03
CA CYS A 39 -22.98 -9.76 -1.71
C CYS A 39 -22.06 -9.68 -2.95
N ASP A 40 -22.63 -9.75 -4.17
CA ASP A 40 -21.85 -9.67 -5.41
C ASP A 40 -21.49 -8.20 -5.72
N GLN A 41 -20.19 -7.94 -5.93
CA GLN A 41 -19.63 -6.64 -6.30
C GLN A 41 -20.18 -6.03 -7.60
N HIS A 42 -20.95 -6.79 -8.39
CA HIS A 42 -21.63 -6.35 -9.61
C HIS A 42 -23.13 -6.08 -9.42
N SER A 43 -23.70 -6.37 -8.25
CA SER A 43 -25.08 -6.05 -7.89
C SER A 43 -25.24 -4.55 -7.70
N ALA A 44 -25.81 -3.86 -8.68
CA ALA A 44 -26.07 -2.43 -8.59
C ALA A 44 -26.96 -2.11 -7.37
N ASP A 45 -26.56 -1.07 -6.63
CA ASP A 45 -27.24 -0.51 -5.46
C ASP A 45 -28.76 -0.56 -5.59
N ARG A 46 -29.40 -1.37 -4.74
CA ARG A 46 -30.87 -1.48 -4.70
C ARG A 46 -31.54 -0.34 -3.94
N THR A 47 -30.80 0.71 -3.59
CA THR A 47 -31.33 1.81 -2.77
C THR A 47 -31.27 3.17 -3.48
N ASN A 48 -32.47 3.63 -3.84
CA ASN A 48 -32.85 5.02 -4.16
C ASN A 48 -32.20 5.73 -5.37
N THR A 49 -32.83 5.60 -6.55
CA THR A 49 -33.18 6.75 -7.41
C THR A 49 -34.20 6.34 -8.49
N GLY A 50 -35.36 6.99 -8.54
CA GLY A 50 -36.20 7.09 -9.75
C GLY A 50 -37.09 5.89 -10.11
N ASN A 51 -38.26 6.18 -10.69
CA ASN A 51 -39.35 5.27 -11.08
C ASN A 51 -39.02 4.24 -12.20
N THR A 52 -37.81 3.69 -12.27
CA THR A 52 -37.43 2.64 -13.23
C THR A 52 -37.00 1.36 -12.51
N PRO A 53 -37.53 0.17 -12.85
CA PRO A 53 -37.11 -1.09 -12.23
C PRO A 53 -35.61 -1.34 -12.45
N GLY A 54 -34.85 -1.49 -11.37
CA GLY A 54 -33.43 -1.90 -11.44
C GLY A 54 -33.29 -3.35 -11.90
N THR A 55 -32.38 -3.61 -12.82
CA THR A 55 -32.04 -4.97 -13.29
C THR A 55 -31.23 -5.72 -12.23
N ILE A 56 -31.50 -7.02 -12.02
CA ILE A 56 -30.80 -7.86 -11.04
C ILE A 56 -29.62 -8.57 -11.72
N PRO A 57 -28.36 -8.24 -11.38
CA PRO A 57 -27.20 -8.71 -12.16
C PRO A 57 -26.96 -10.22 -12.15
N CYS A 58 -27.32 -10.96 -11.08
CA CYS A 58 -27.15 -12.42 -11.07
C CYS A 58 -28.19 -13.20 -11.89
N LEU A 59 -29.20 -12.55 -12.47
CA LEU A 59 -30.03 -13.18 -13.50
C LEU A 59 -29.35 -13.16 -14.88
N CYS A 60 -28.18 -12.52 -14.97
CA CYS A 60 -27.29 -12.44 -16.13
C CYS A 60 -25.95 -13.13 -15.79
N THR A 61 -25.83 -14.43 -16.05
CA THR A 61 -24.55 -15.13 -15.79
C THR A 61 -23.51 -14.79 -16.85
N SER A 62 -22.40 -14.15 -16.46
CA SER A 62 -21.13 -14.26 -17.18
C SER A 62 -20.36 -15.48 -16.66
N ALA A 63 -19.77 -16.27 -17.56
CA ALA A 63 -19.09 -17.52 -17.21
C ALA A 63 -17.78 -17.34 -16.41
N SER A 64 -17.36 -16.12 -16.10
CA SER A 64 -16.07 -15.84 -15.43
C SER A 64 -16.19 -15.56 -13.92
N SER A 65 -17.35 -15.15 -13.40
CA SER A 65 -17.59 -14.99 -11.96
C SER A 65 -18.21 -16.24 -11.29
N ALA A 66 -18.61 -17.24 -12.08
CA ALA A 66 -19.38 -18.39 -11.59
C ALA A 66 -18.57 -19.55 -10.98
N LYS A 67 -17.22 -19.46 -10.88
CA LYS A 67 -16.40 -20.58 -10.38
C LYS A 67 -16.44 -20.80 -8.86
N LEU A 68 -17.01 -19.89 -8.08
CA LEU A 68 -17.02 -20.01 -6.61
C LEU A 68 -18.23 -20.74 -6.00
N TYR A 69 -19.29 -21.02 -6.78
CA TYR A 69 -20.49 -21.72 -6.25
C TYR A 69 -21.06 -22.82 -7.15
N GLN A 70 -20.39 -23.15 -8.27
CA GLN A 70 -20.87 -24.10 -9.27
C GLN A 70 -20.57 -25.57 -8.96
N SER A 71 -20.95 -26.08 -7.78
CA SER A 71 -20.93 -27.53 -7.57
C SER A 71 -22.26 -28.24 -7.88
N LYS A 72 -23.40 -27.55 -8.09
CA LYS A 72 -24.70 -28.23 -8.33
C LYS A 72 -25.77 -27.46 -9.15
N ILE A 73 -25.40 -26.63 -10.13
CA ILE A 73 -26.42 -25.90 -10.93
C ILE A 73 -26.28 -26.24 -12.42
N ASP A 74 -27.27 -26.95 -12.94
CA ASP A 74 -27.42 -27.42 -14.31
C ASP A 74 -27.27 -26.29 -15.34
N ALA A 75 -26.38 -26.43 -16.33
CA ALA A 75 -25.90 -25.32 -17.19
C ALA A 75 -26.88 -24.88 -18.30
N SER A 76 -28.13 -25.38 -18.32
CA SER A 76 -29.05 -25.24 -19.45
C SER A 76 -30.20 -24.24 -19.27
N SER A 77 -30.37 -23.62 -18.09
CA SER A 77 -31.41 -22.61 -17.86
C SER A 77 -30.96 -21.48 -16.94
N ASP A 78 -31.33 -20.24 -17.29
CA ASP A 78 -31.04 -19.05 -16.48
C ASP A 78 -31.71 -19.12 -15.09
N LEU A 79 -31.11 -18.43 -14.12
CA LEU A 79 -31.57 -18.46 -12.73
C LEU A 79 -33.01 -17.94 -12.59
N CYS A 80 -33.45 -17.04 -13.48
CA CYS A 80 -34.81 -16.51 -13.51
C CYS A 80 -35.82 -17.61 -13.86
N THR A 81 -35.51 -18.42 -14.86
CA THR A 81 -36.34 -19.54 -15.30
C THR A 81 -36.49 -20.57 -14.20
N LYS A 82 -35.39 -20.92 -13.53
CA LYS A 82 -35.42 -21.87 -12.41
C LYS A 82 -36.26 -21.33 -11.27
N LEU A 83 -36.07 -20.07 -10.90
CA LEU A 83 -36.83 -19.44 -9.84
C LEU A 83 -38.32 -19.37 -10.17
N TRP A 84 -38.70 -18.99 -11.39
CA TRP A 84 -40.10 -18.99 -11.81
C TRP A 84 -40.71 -20.39 -11.81
N ASN A 85 -40.03 -21.39 -12.37
CA ASN A 85 -40.57 -22.74 -12.48
C ASN A 85 -40.70 -23.43 -11.10
N THR A 86 -39.74 -23.18 -10.21
CA THR A 86 -39.68 -23.83 -8.89
C THR A 86 -40.49 -23.08 -7.83
N CYS A 87 -40.46 -21.74 -7.83
CA CYS A 87 -41.13 -20.92 -6.82
C CYS A 87 -42.44 -20.28 -7.29
N GLY A 88 -42.75 -20.31 -8.59
CA GLY A 88 -43.82 -19.51 -9.23
C GLY A 88 -45.18 -19.62 -8.55
N ASN A 89 -45.60 -20.85 -8.28
CA ASN A 89 -46.91 -21.19 -7.71
C ASN A 89 -46.90 -21.36 -6.18
N LEU A 90 -45.74 -21.15 -5.54
CA LEU A 90 -45.61 -21.27 -4.10
C LEU A 90 -45.96 -19.95 -3.41
N SER A 91 -46.68 -20.06 -2.30
CA SER A 91 -47.05 -18.92 -1.47
C SER A 91 -45.87 -18.50 -0.60
N ILE A 92 -45.23 -17.37 -0.94
CA ILE A 92 -44.09 -16.83 -0.19
C ILE A 92 -44.57 -15.67 0.68
N TYR A 93 -44.17 -15.66 1.95
CA TYR A 93 -44.43 -14.53 2.86
C TYR A 93 -43.47 -13.37 2.54
N ASN A 94 -43.94 -12.12 2.62
CA ASN A 94 -43.10 -10.92 2.40
C ASN A 94 -42.23 -11.02 1.14
N SER A 95 -42.84 -11.40 0.01
CA SER A 95 -42.12 -11.66 -1.24
C SER A 95 -41.25 -10.46 -1.63
N ILE A 96 -39.94 -10.69 -1.70
CA ILE A 96 -38.90 -9.73 -2.11
C ILE A 96 -39.00 -9.25 -3.58
N PHE A 97 -39.99 -9.78 -4.31
CA PHE A 97 -40.32 -9.46 -5.69
C PHE A 97 -41.51 -8.49 -5.80
N THR A 98 -42.01 -7.96 -4.68
CA THR A 98 -43.08 -6.95 -4.68
C THR A 98 -42.52 -5.55 -4.93
N GLN A 99 -43.08 -4.82 -5.90
CA GLN A 99 -42.73 -3.40 -6.11
C GLN A 99 -43.25 -2.55 -4.93
N PRO A 100 -42.54 -1.47 -4.54
CA PRO A 100 -43.01 -0.54 -3.52
C PRO A 100 -44.05 0.41 -4.13
N ARG A 101 -45.24 -0.11 -4.42
CA ARG A 101 -46.45 0.68 -4.70
C ARG A 101 -47.67 -0.05 -4.15
N GLN A 102 -47.82 0.01 -2.83
CA GLN A 102 -49.07 0.21 -2.09
C GLN A 102 -48.76 -0.10 -0.64
N GLU A 103 -48.85 0.92 0.21
CA GLU A 103 -49.04 0.72 1.64
C GLU A 103 -50.31 -0.12 1.81
N ASN A 104 -50.13 -1.38 2.16
CA ASN A 104 -51.13 -2.13 2.89
C ASN A 104 -50.41 -3.09 3.82
N THR A 105 -50.60 -2.82 5.10
CA THR A 105 -50.31 -3.68 6.24
C THR A 105 -51.14 -4.95 6.12
N ASP A 106 -50.64 -5.97 5.43
CA ASP A 106 -51.10 -7.33 5.66
C ASP A 106 -50.05 -8.36 5.28
N SER A 107 -49.77 -9.27 6.21
CA SER A 107 -48.81 -10.36 6.03
C SER A 107 -49.39 -11.45 5.12
N SER A 108 -49.66 -11.09 3.87
CA SER A 108 -50.34 -11.95 2.91
C SER A 108 -49.33 -12.83 2.19
N ARG A 109 -49.68 -14.12 2.07
CA ARG A 109 -49.00 -15.09 1.21
C ARG A 109 -49.23 -14.70 -0.24
N VAL A 110 -48.17 -14.40 -0.98
CA VAL A 110 -48.27 -14.02 -2.40
C VAL A 110 -47.55 -15.07 -3.26
N LYS A 111 -48.20 -15.56 -4.32
CA LYS A 111 -47.51 -16.34 -5.35
C LYS A 111 -46.91 -15.40 -6.39
N LEU A 112 -45.78 -15.78 -6.96
CA LEU A 112 -45.18 -15.00 -8.06
C LEU A 112 -46.12 -14.94 -9.27
N THR A 113 -46.89 -16.00 -9.52
CA THR A 113 -47.91 -16.08 -10.56
C THR A 113 -49.13 -15.19 -10.32
N ASP A 114 -49.38 -14.74 -9.08
CA ASP A 114 -50.46 -13.78 -8.79
C ASP A 114 -50.06 -12.33 -9.16
N LYS A 115 -48.75 -12.06 -9.32
CA LYS A 115 -48.21 -10.70 -9.54
C LYS A 115 -47.60 -10.50 -10.92
N CYS A 116 -47.04 -11.53 -11.54
CA CYS A 116 -46.57 -11.48 -12.92
C CYS A 116 -47.46 -12.40 -13.76
N GLN A 117 -48.05 -11.89 -14.84
CA GLN A 117 -49.02 -12.67 -15.63
C GLN A 117 -48.32 -13.77 -16.45
N SER A 118 -47.00 -13.67 -16.62
CA SER A 118 -46.20 -14.70 -17.26
C SER A 118 -44.74 -14.72 -16.79
N LYS A 119 -44.07 -15.86 -17.00
CA LYS A 119 -42.61 -16.01 -16.86
C LYS A 119 -41.84 -14.91 -17.59
N LYS A 120 -42.32 -14.56 -18.79
CA LYS A 120 -41.71 -13.55 -19.66
C LYS A 120 -41.71 -12.17 -19.00
N GLU A 121 -42.83 -11.79 -18.39
CA GLU A 121 -42.94 -10.53 -17.64
C GLU A 121 -42.09 -10.54 -16.38
N PHE A 122 -42.09 -11.64 -15.63
CA PHE A 122 -41.26 -11.79 -14.46
C PHE A 122 -39.78 -11.60 -14.79
N CYS A 123 -39.25 -12.33 -15.78
CA CYS A 123 -37.85 -12.18 -16.16
C CYS A 123 -37.54 -10.80 -16.74
N LYS A 124 -38.45 -10.20 -17.53
CA LYS A 124 -38.27 -8.84 -18.03
C LYS A 124 -38.22 -7.80 -16.90
N ALA A 125 -39.04 -7.93 -15.87
CA ALA A 125 -39.09 -7.00 -14.73
C ALA A 125 -37.80 -7.02 -13.89
N PHE A 126 -37.09 -8.15 -13.87
CA PHE A 126 -35.88 -8.34 -13.06
C PHE A 126 -34.59 -8.45 -13.87
N GLY A 127 -34.64 -8.18 -15.19
CA GLY A 127 -33.45 -8.13 -16.05
C GLY A 127 -32.99 -9.46 -16.65
N GLY A 128 -33.79 -10.52 -16.56
CA GLY A 128 -33.54 -11.81 -17.20
C GLY A 128 -34.07 -11.93 -18.64
N SER A 129 -33.63 -12.96 -19.36
CA SER A 129 -34.04 -13.23 -20.75
C SER A 129 -35.49 -13.71 -20.84
N PRO A 130 -36.30 -13.16 -21.76
CA PRO A 130 -37.65 -13.67 -22.01
C PRO A 130 -37.71 -15.02 -22.76
N GLU A 131 -36.61 -15.50 -23.37
CA GLU A 131 -36.63 -16.63 -24.32
C GLU A 131 -35.59 -17.74 -24.06
N ASN A 132 -35.35 -18.22 -22.83
CA ASN A 132 -34.41 -19.35 -22.56
C ASN A 132 -32.98 -19.23 -23.18
N LYS A 133 -32.65 -18.10 -23.78
CA LYS A 133 -31.36 -17.75 -24.38
C LYS A 133 -30.62 -16.95 -23.33
N PRO A 134 -29.30 -17.12 -23.17
CA PRO A 134 -28.50 -16.25 -22.32
C PRO A 134 -28.56 -14.82 -22.88
N ALA A 135 -29.50 -14.01 -22.40
CA ALA A 135 -29.60 -12.60 -22.79
C ALA A 135 -28.62 -11.80 -21.91
N CYS A 136 -27.35 -11.93 -22.24
CA CYS A 136 -26.34 -10.96 -21.87
C CYS A 136 -25.78 -10.39 -23.15
N HIS A 137 -26.54 -9.51 -23.81
CA HIS A 137 -25.93 -8.56 -24.73
C HIS A 137 -25.28 -7.48 -23.88
N ILE A 138 -24.08 -7.78 -23.38
CA ILE A 138 -23.06 -6.74 -23.36
C ILE A 138 -22.74 -6.57 -24.84
N ASN A 139 -23.17 -5.46 -25.44
CA ASN A 139 -22.52 -5.00 -26.67
C ASN A 139 -21.02 -5.14 -26.42
N ASP A 140 -20.30 -5.79 -27.30
CA ASP A 140 -18.84 -5.85 -27.29
C ASP A 140 -18.28 -4.45 -27.64
N GLY A 141 -18.67 -3.48 -26.83
CA GLY A 141 -18.57 -2.05 -26.99
C GLY A 141 -18.20 -1.48 -25.63
N GLN A 142 -16.89 -1.31 -25.46
CA GLN A 142 -16.21 -0.59 -24.39
C GLN A 142 -16.71 -0.88 -22.96
N LEU A 143 -15.91 -1.65 -22.22
CA LEU A 143 -15.77 -1.52 -20.76
C LEU A 143 -15.97 -0.03 -20.38
N PRO A 144 -16.70 0.34 -19.30
CA PRO A 144 -16.68 1.72 -18.82
C PRO A 144 -15.21 2.12 -18.75
N ASN A 145 -14.83 3.20 -19.43
CA ASN A 145 -13.45 3.61 -19.66
C ASN A 145 -12.82 3.86 -18.28
N GLN A 146 -12.29 2.81 -17.64
CA GLN A 146 -11.75 2.80 -16.29
C GLN A 146 -10.29 2.38 -16.42
N GLY A 147 -9.41 3.21 -15.88
CA GLY A 147 -7.98 3.01 -15.90
C GLY A 147 -7.34 4.07 -15.02
N ILE A 148 -6.03 4.02 -14.88
CA ILE A 148 -5.29 5.06 -14.16
C ILE A 148 -4.69 6.01 -15.18
N CYS A 149 -5.01 7.30 -15.03
CA CYS A 149 -4.45 8.33 -15.87
C CYS A 149 -3.12 8.81 -15.30
N ILE A 150 -2.09 8.87 -16.14
CA ILE A 150 -0.76 9.36 -15.75
C ILE A 150 -0.29 10.47 -16.67
N GLU A 151 0.60 11.33 -16.17
CA GLU A 151 1.35 12.27 -16.98
C GLU A 151 2.85 12.10 -16.72
N LYS A 152 3.68 12.34 -17.73
CA LYS A 152 5.13 12.29 -17.60
C LYS A 152 5.66 13.69 -17.29
N ILE A 153 6.29 13.83 -16.13
CA ILE A 153 6.84 15.12 -15.64
C ILE A 153 8.36 15.20 -15.72
N GLY A 154 9.06 14.08 -15.92
CA GLY A 154 10.52 14.05 -16.03
C GLY A 154 11.03 12.89 -16.87
N ASN A 155 12.20 13.08 -17.49
CA ASN A 155 12.92 12.04 -18.26
C ASN A 155 13.99 11.31 -17.44
N GLY A 156 14.24 11.73 -16.20
CA GLY A 156 15.23 11.09 -15.32
C GLY A 156 14.73 9.75 -14.78
N SER A 157 15.68 8.86 -14.50
CA SER A 157 15.46 7.56 -13.88
C SER A 157 15.94 7.59 -12.43
N TYR A 158 15.06 7.23 -11.50
CA TYR A 158 15.28 7.28 -10.06
C TYR A 158 14.71 6.02 -9.41
N VAL A 159 15.30 5.61 -8.30
CA VAL A 159 14.92 4.37 -7.59
C VAL A 159 14.16 4.65 -6.29
N SER A 160 14.23 5.88 -5.76
CA SER A 160 13.51 6.28 -4.54
C SER A 160 13.18 7.78 -4.58
N MET A 161 12.07 8.14 -3.97
CA MET A 161 11.56 9.50 -3.84
C MET A 161 11.12 9.77 -2.40
N ALA A 162 11.47 10.93 -1.85
CA ALA A 162 11.01 11.39 -0.55
C ALA A 162 10.51 12.84 -0.64
N ALA A 163 9.34 13.13 -0.09
CA ALA A 163 8.85 14.50 0.00
C ALA A 163 9.68 15.31 1.00
N ASN A 164 9.93 16.59 0.70
CA ASN A 164 10.56 17.49 1.66
C ASN A 164 9.55 17.83 2.78
N PRO A 165 9.83 17.53 4.05
CA PRO A 165 8.85 17.69 5.13
C PRO A 165 8.57 19.16 5.50
N ASP A 166 9.16 20.13 4.81
CA ASP A 166 8.84 21.56 4.95
C ASP A 166 7.47 21.96 4.34
N GLY A 167 6.76 21.00 3.73
CA GLY A 167 5.45 21.22 3.12
C GLY A 167 5.50 21.90 1.76
N SER A 168 6.69 22.16 1.22
CA SER A 168 6.85 22.68 -0.14
C SER A 168 6.60 21.61 -1.20
N ASP A 169 6.59 22.03 -2.46
CA ASP A 169 6.57 21.16 -3.64
C ASP A 169 7.96 20.54 -3.94
N SER A 170 8.89 20.62 -2.99
CA SER A 170 10.23 20.05 -3.17
C SER A 170 10.25 18.58 -2.80
N ILE A 171 10.97 17.79 -3.59
CA ILE A 171 11.14 16.36 -3.38
C ILE A 171 12.61 15.98 -3.57
N PHE A 172 13.03 14.92 -2.89
CA PHE A 172 14.32 14.31 -3.08
C PHE A 172 14.20 13.11 -4.01
N LEU A 173 15.07 13.03 -5.01
CA LEU A 173 15.09 11.95 -5.99
C LEU A 173 16.43 11.24 -5.96
N THR A 174 16.40 9.95 -5.67
CA THR A 174 17.58 9.11 -5.49
C THR A 174 17.90 8.36 -6.77
N SER A 175 19.10 8.54 -7.28
CA SER A 175 19.65 7.74 -8.39
C SER A 175 20.49 6.59 -7.84
N GLN A 176 20.35 5.41 -8.44
CA GLN A 176 21.11 4.20 -8.08
C GLN A 176 22.63 4.41 -8.14
N LYS A 177 23.11 5.39 -8.92
CA LYS A 177 24.53 5.75 -9.06
C LYS A 177 25.15 6.45 -7.84
N GLY A 178 24.42 6.64 -6.74
CA GLY A 178 24.94 7.34 -5.56
C GLY A 178 24.70 8.84 -5.53
N ILE A 179 23.72 9.33 -6.28
CA ILE A 179 23.40 10.77 -6.35
C ILE A 179 21.96 11.02 -5.91
N ILE A 180 21.75 11.99 -5.02
CA ILE A 180 20.44 12.50 -4.61
C ILE A 180 20.27 13.91 -5.17
N TRP A 181 19.12 14.15 -5.82
CA TRP A 181 18.74 15.46 -6.35
C TRP A 181 17.64 16.07 -5.50
N LEU A 182 17.74 17.37 -5.22
CA LEU A 182 16.61 18.16 -4.76
C LEU A 182 15.88 18.71 -6.00
N ALA A 183 14.63 18.30 -6.18
CA ALA A 183 13.79 18.69 -7.31
C ALA A 183 12.57 19.48 -6.82
N THR A 184 11.99 20.31 -7.70
CA THR A 184 10.70 20.97 -7.44
C THR A 184 9.66 20.43 -8.40
N LEU A 185 8.54 19.97 -7.85
CA LEU A 185 7.38 19.51 -8.60
C LEU A 185 6.70 20.67 -9.35
N PRO A 186 6.15 20.42 -10.55
CA PRO A 186 5.35 21.44 -11.23
C PRO A 186 4.09 21.76 -10.42
N LYS A 187 3.59 22.99 -10.58
CA LYS A 187 2.32 23.39 -9.97
C LYS A 187 1.18 22.51 -10.52
N GLU A 188 0.23 22.19 -9.66
CA GLU A 188 -0.93 21.39 -10.07
C GLU A 188 -1.70 22.07 -11.21
N GLY A 189 -2.04 21.28 -12.24
CA GLY A 189 -2.73 21.77 -13.43
C GLY A 189 -1.87 22.62 -14.38
N SER A 190 -0.58 22.79 -14.11
CA SER A 190 0.35 23.40 -15.07
C SER A 190 0.89 22.38 -16.08
N ASP A 191 1.35 22.87 -17.22
CA ASP A 191 2.11 22.11 -18.23
C ASP A 191 3.62 22.03 -17.89
N GLY A 192 3.97 22.33 -16.63
CA GLY A 192 5.35 22.34 -16.16
C GLY A 192 5.96 20.94 -16.05
N THR A 193 7.29 20.90 -16.12
CA THR A 193 8.07 19.69 -15.87
C THR A 193 8.80 19.78 -14.54
N LEU A 194 9.31 18.64 -14.08
CA LEU A 194 10.14 18.54 -12.89
C LEU A 194 11.40 19.39 -13.03
N ASN A 195 11.59 20.34 -12.11
CA ASN A 195 12.76 21.22 -12.12
C ASN A 195 13.88 20.63 -11.26
N ILE A 196 15.05 20.38 -11.86
CA ILE A 196 16.25 19.88 -11.19
C ILE A 196 17.45 20.69 -11.67
N ASP A 197 18.21 21.26 -10.73
CA ASP A 197 19.53 21.82 -11.01
C ASP A 197 20.58 20.70 -11.06
N LYS A 198 20.83 20.17 -12.26
CA LYS A 198 21.79 19.08 -12.49
C LYS A 198 23.25 19.47 -12.18
N SER A 199 23.55 20.75 -12.01
CA SER A 199 24.90 21.20 -11.63
C SER A 199 25.15 21.13 -10.12
N ARG A 200 24.10 20.90 -9.33
CA ARG A 200 24.14 20.95 -7.86
C ARG A 200 23.35 19.79 -7.26
N PRO A 201 23.94 18.59 -7.20
CA PRO A 201 23.33 17.48 -6.48
C PRO A 201 23.12 17.86 -5.01
N PHE A 202 22.06 17.32 -4.41
CA PHE A 202 21.85 17.45 -2.97
C PHE A 202 22.90 16.64 -2.20
N LEU A 203 23.15 15.40 -2.62
CA LEU A 203 24.22 14.55 -2.12
C LEU A 203 24.85 13.82 -3.30
N ASP A 204 26.18 13.75 -3.33
CA ASP A 204 26.94 12.90 -4.25
C ASP A 204 27.93 12.06 -3.45
N ILE A 205 27.71 10.75 -3.45
CA ILE A 205 28.55 9.72 -2.84
C ILE A 205 28.86 8.63 -3.87
N SER A 206 28.86 8.99 -5.15
CA SER A 206 29.09 8.05 -6.26
C SER A 206 30.47 7.39 -6.24
N ASP A 207 31.43 7.95 -5.50
CA ASP A 207 32.76 7.40 -5.22
C ASP A 207 32.76 6.29 -4.15
N GLN A 208 31.75 6.26 -3.30
CA GLN A 208 31.56 5.26 -2.22
C GLN A 208 30.61 4.13 -2.62
N VAL A 209 29.75 4.39 -3.61
CA VAL A 209 28.66 3.49 -4.02
C VAL A 209 29.12 2.54 -5.12
N LEU A 210 28.96 1.25 -4.86
CA LEU A 210 29.08 0.21 -5.88
C LEU A 210 27.78 0.17 -6.71
N PHE A 211 27.84 0.66 -7.94
CA PHE A 211 26.70 0.71 -8.86
C PHE A 211 26.76 -0.43 -9.89
N GLN A 212 25.79 -1.35 -9.81
CA GLN A 212 25.59 -2.47 -10.75
C GLN A 212 24.08 -2.74 -10.94
N SER A 213 23.70 -3.88 -11.54
CA SER A 213 22.30 -4.24 -11.85
C SER A 213 21.34 -4.02 -10.66
N SER A 214 21.56 -4.76 -9.56
CA SER A 214 20.76 -4.75 -8.34
C SER A 214 21.39 -3.92 -7.20
N LEU A 215 22.64 -3.47 -7.40
CA LEU A 215 23.47 -2.77 -6.42
C LEU A 215 23.51 -1.26 -6.69
N GLY A 216 23.63 -0.46 -5.65
CA GLY A 216 23.82 0.98 -5.75
C GLY A 216 23.34 1.71 -4.51
N LEU A 217 22.92 2.95 -4.68
CA LEU A 217 22.17 3.71 -3.69
C LEU A 217 20.68 3.34 -3.81
N LEU A 218 20.18 2.60 -2.83
CA LEU A 218 18.91 1.88 -2.93
C LEU A 218 17.74 2.66 -2.31
N SER A 219 18.00 3.43 -1.26
CA SER A 219 16.94 4.16 -0.54
C SER A 219 17.48 5.35 0.24
N MET A 220 16.63 6.34 0.43
CA MET A 220 16.86 7.42 1.39
C MET A 220 15.66 7.57 2.34
N ALA A 221 15.92 8.04 3.55
CA ALA A 221 14.89 8.37 4.53
C ALA A 221 15.27 9.66 5.28
N LEU A 222 14.36 10.62 5.31
CA LEU A 222 14.54 11.84 6.10
C LEU A 222 14.13 11.54 7.54
N HIS A 223 14.93 12.01 8.50
CA HIS A 223 14.55 11.88 9.91
C HIS A 223 13.20 12.55 10.18
N PRO A 224 12.33 12.03 11.07
CA PRO A 224 11.03 12.65 11.37
C PRO A 224 11.13 14.13 11.80
N ASN A 225 12.25 14.49 12.43
CA ASN A 225 12.62 15.86 12.81
C ASN A 225 13.58 16.57 11.82
N PHE A 226 13.62 16.19 10.54
CA PHE A 226 14.57 16.71 9.54
C PHE A 226 14.58 18.25 9.47
N ASN A 227 13.42 18.91 9.52
CA ASN A 227 13.34 20.38 9.51
C ASN A 227 14.07 21.06 10.68
N LYS A 228 14.31 20.32 11.78
CA LYS A 228 15.00 20.82 12.97
C LYS A 228 16.46 20.38 13.03
N ASN A 229 16.75 19.12 12.68
CA ASN A 229 18.08 18.54 12.88
C ASN A 229 18.89 18.33 11.59
N GLY A 230 18.25 18.42 10.41
CA GLY A 230 18.87 18.20 9.11
C GLY A 230 19.38 16.77 8.88
N ARG A 231 18.99 15.80 9.73
CA ARG A 231 19.50 14.42 9.67
C ARG A 231 18.73 13.61 8.64
N PHE A 232 19.45 12.92 7.77
CA PHE A 232 18.86 11.98 6.85
C PHE A 232 19.76 10.77 6.69
N PHE A 233 19.19 9.70 6.17
CA PHE A 233 19.82 8.40 6.11
C PHE A 233 19.74 7.88 4.69
N VAL A 234 20.76 7.14 4.29
CA VAL A 234 20.84 6.48 2.99
C VAL A 234 21.24 5.02 3.18
N SER A 235 20.71 4.17 2.30
CA SER A 235 21.03 2.75 2.22
C SER A 235 21.69 2.48 0.87
N PHE A 236 22.92 1.97 0.88
CA PHE A 236 23.69 1.72 -0.34
C PHE A 236 24.63 0.52 -0.21
N THR A 237 25.07 0.01 -1.36
CA THR A 237 26.06 -1.05 -1.47
C THR A 237 27.44 -0.46 -1.74
N CYS A 238 28.48 -1.04 -1.15
CA CYS A 238 29.88 -0.65 -1.38
C CYS A 238 30.79 -1.88 -1.54
N ASP A 239 31.99 -1.69 -2.09
CA ASP A 239 33.01 -2.73 -2.24
C ASP A 239 34.19 -2.47 -1.28
N LYS A 240 34.47 -3.44 -0.39
CA LYS A 240 35.58 -3.36 0.57
C LYS A 240 36.96 -3.25 -0.09
N LEU A 241 37.10 -3.73 -1.32
CA LEU A 241 38.36 -3.63 -2.07
C LEU A 241 38.56 -2.24 -2.69
N GLN A 242 37.48 -1.50 -2.93
CA GLN A 242 37.53 -0.15 -3.49
C GLN A 242 37.54 0.92 -2.41
N HIS A 243 36.84 0.69 -1.30
CA HIS A 243 36.68 1.68 -0.24
C HIS A 243 36.98 1.07 1.13
N SER A 244 38.05 1.52 1.79
CA SER A 244 38.48 0.97 3.09
C SER A 244 37.46 1.17 4.22
N GLY A 245 36.60 2.18 4.11
CA GLY A 245 35.45 2.39 5.01
C GLY A 245 34.26 1.44 4.77
N CYS A 246 34.32 0.58 3.75
CA CYS A 246 33.32 -0.44 3.46
C CYS A 246 33.70 -1.75 4.17
N SER A 247 33.57 -1.76 5.50
CA SER A 247 33.92 -2.91 6.33
C SER A 247 32.82 -3.19 7.34
N GLY A 248 32.41 -4.45 7.44
CA GLY A 248 31.47 -4.91 8.44
C GLY A 248 31.54 -6.42 8.63
N ARG A 249 30.73 -6.90 9.56
CA ARG A 249 30.55 -8.33 9.81
C ARG A 249 29.88 -8.98 8.58
N CYS A 250 30.30 -10.19 8.22
CA CYS A 250 29.66 -10.96 7.15
C CYS A 250 28.29 -11.51 7.62
N ALA A 251 27.24 -11.42 6.79
CA ALA A 251 25.91 -11.92 7.13
C ALA A 251 25.90 -13.44 7.32
N CYS A 252 26.59 -14.16 6.44
CA CYS A 252 26.95 -15.56 6.64
C CYS A 252 28.07 -15.65 7.69
N ASN A 253 27.80 -16.22 8.85
CA ASN A 253 28.79 -16.43 9.89
C ASN A 253 28.32 -17.55 10.84
N THR A 254 29.21 -17.97 11.74
CA THR A 254 28.97 -19.10 12.63
C THR A 254 27.74 -18.92 13.53
N GLU A 255 27.40 -17.70 13.95
CA GLU A 255 26.18 -17.45 14.74
C GLU A 255 24.91 -17.65 13.89
N ALA A 256 25.00 -17.38 12.58
CA ALA A 256 23.97 -17.65 11.60
C ALA A 256 24.04 -19.08 11.01
N ASN A 257 24.82 -20.00 11.62
CA ASN A 257 25.05 -21.37 11.14
C ASN A 257 25.53 -21.42 9.68
N CYS A 258 26.36 -20.46 9.28
CA CYS A 258 26.91 -20.37 7.94
C CYS A 258 28.42 -20.11 7.99
N ASP A 259 29.17 -20.76 7.11
CA ASP A 259 30.60 -20.53 6.96
C ASP A 259 30.85 -19.92 5.58
N PRO A 260 31.35 -18.66 5.51
CA PRO A 260 31.66 -18.01 4.24
C PRO A 260 32.63 -18.79 3.37
N GLY A 261 33.54 -19.58 3.96
CA GLY A 261 34.48 -20.42 3.22
C GLY A 261 33.79 -21.50 2.38
N ASN A 262 32.55 -21.86 2.72
CA ASN A 262 31.76 -22.88 2.03
C ASN A 262 30.84 -22.30 0.94
N LEU A 263 30.70 -20.98 0.83
CA LEU A 263 29.78 -20.34 -0.14
C LEU A 263 30.29 -20.35 -1.58
N GLY A 264 31.53 -20.76 -1.82
CA GLY A 264 32.15 -20.73 -3.15
C GLY A 264 32.39 -19.29 -3.64
N ILE A 265 32.83 -19.16 -4.88
CA ILE A 265 32.95 -17.88 -5.57
C ILE A 265 31.70 -17.73 -6.45
N ASP A 266 30.96 -16.64 -6.27
CA ASP A 266 29.75 -16.32 -7.03
C ASP A 266 30.09 -15.21 -8.05
N ASP A 267 29.97 -15.49 -9.34
CA ASP A 267 30.35 -14.57 -10.43
C ASP A 267 31.73 -13.89 -10.28
N GLY A 268 32.71 -14.64 -9.76
CA GLY A 268 34.07 -14.14 -9.55
C GLY A 268 34.27 -13.32 -8.25
N LEU A 269 33.24 -13.22 -7.41
CA LEU A 269 33.23 -12.45 -6.17
C LEU A 269 33.46 -13.35 -4.96
N LEU A 270 34.28 -12.85 -4.04
CA LEU A 270 34.47 -13.50 -2.75
C LEU A 270 33.26 -13.21 -1.85
N PRO A 271 32.75 -14.20 -1.09
CA PRO A 271 31.71 -13.98 -0.10
C PRO A 271 32.06 -12.82 0.84
N CYS A 272 31.09 -11.94 1.07
CA CYS A 272 31.24 -10.75 1.91
C CYS A 272 32.36 -9.80 1.47
N GLN A 273 32.60 -9.71 0.16
CA GLN A 273 33.35 -8.62 -0.44
C GLN A 273 32.52 -7.33 -0.44
N TYR A 274 31.31 -7.40 -0.99
CA TYR A 274 30.38 -6.29 -1.00
C TYR A 274 29.67 -6.17 0.33
N HIS A 275 29.26 -4.94 0.67
CA HIS A 275 28.52 -4.68 1.89
C HIS A 275 27.31 -3.81 1.62
N ASN A 276 26.21 -4.12 2.31
CA ASN A 276 25.11 -3.20 2.50
C ASN A 276 25.41 -2.26 3.67
N VAL A 277 25.17 -0.97 3.46
CA VAL A 277 25.45 0.10 4.41
C VAL A 277 24.20 0.95 4.61
N VAL A 278 23.86 1.22 5.87
CA VAL A 278 22.99 2.34 6.25
C VAL A 278 23.83 3.39 6.95
N ALA A 279 23.83 4.60 6.41
CA ALA A 279 24.67 5.71 6.89
C ALA A 279 23.84 6.97 7.12
N GLU A 280 24.22 7.73 8.14
CA GLU A 280 23.65 9.02 8.48
C GLU A 280 24.46 10.16 7.84
N PHE A 281 23.74 11.12 7.26
CA PHE A 281 24.28 12.35 6.69
C PHE A 281 23.55 13.57 7.26
N SER A 282 24.17 14.75 7.11
CA SER A 282 23.58 16.02 7.53
C SER A 282 23.43 16.98 6.36
N ALA A 283 22.21 17.54 6.24
CA ALA A 283 21.89 18.62 5.33
C ALA A 283 22.35 19.99 5.88
N ASN A 284 22.67 20.06 7.18
CA ASN A 284 23.20 21.27 7.79
C ASN A 284 24.71 21.36 7.55
N SER A 285 25.16 22.38 6.82
CA SER A 285 26.51 22.88 7.04
C SER A 285 26.57 23.45 8.47
N THR A 286 27.77 23.61 9.03
CA THR A 286 28.05 23.94 10.45
C THR A 286 27.41 25.22 11.03
N ARG A 287 26.43 25.84 10.36
CA ARG A 287 25.61 26.95 10.86
C ARG A 287 24.11 26.67 10.68
N PRO A 288 23.28 26.85 11.71
CA PRO A 288 21.82 26.79 11.56
C PRO A 288 21.39 27.89 10.59
N LYS A 289 20.87 27.51 9.43
CA LYS A 289 20.25 28.44 8.47
C LYS A 289 18.73 28.36 8.60
N VAL A 290 18.10 29.53 8.46
CA VAL A 290 16.64 29.71 8.34
C VAL A 290 16.14 29.28 6.95
N THR A 291 17.04 28.95 6.02
CA THR A 291 16.71 28.49 4.66
C THR A 291 16.78 26.97 4.51
N PRO A 292 15.87 26.35 3.73
CA PRO A 292 15.93 24.92 3.44
C PRO A 292 17.29 24.53 2.88
N ALA A 293 17.86 23.43 3.40
CA ALA A 293 19.14 22.93 2.94
C ALA A 293 19.04 22.49 1.48
N ARG A 294 19.78 23.17 0.59
CA ARG A 294 19.84 22.86 -0.85
C ARG A 294 20.96 21.90 -1.23
N SER A 295 21.76 21.48 -0.26
CA SER A 295 22.90 20.56 -0.41
C SER A 295 23.22 19.94 0.94
N ALA A 296 23.78 18.74 0.94
CA ALA A 296 24.27 18.02 2.10
C ALA A 296 25.79 17.86 2.06
N ASN A 297 26.39 17.59 3.22
CA ASN A 297 27.80 17.21 3.31
C ASN A 297 27.96 15.76 2.82
N PRO A 298 28.84 15.46 1.85
CA PRO A 298 29.10 14.09 1.40
C PRO A 298 29.93 13.25 2.40
N LEU A 299 30.37 13.85 3.51
CA LEU A 299 30.98 13.11 4.60
C LEU A 299 29.92 12.48 5.50
N GLU A 300 30.03 11.17 5.63
CA GLU A 300 29.24 10.37 6.56
C GLU A 300 29.38 10.90 8.00
N VAL A 301 28.25 11.16 8.65
CA VAL A 301 28.21 11.58 10.07
C VAL A 301 28.38 10.36 10.96
N ARG A 302 27.70 9.27 10.62
CA ARG A 302 27.71 8.05 11.42
C ARG A 302 27.29 6.82 10.61
N ARG A 303 28.03 5.73 10.79
CA ARG A 303 27.65 4.41 10.29
C ARG A 303 26.59 3.79 11.18
N ILE A 304 25.37 3.70 10.66
CA ILE A 304 24.26 3.09 11.39
C ILE A 304 24.37 1.58 11.30
N PHE A 305 24.49 1.02 10.11
CA PHE A 305 24.52 -0.43 9.91
C PHE A 305 25.51 -0.78 8.80
N THR A 306 26.25 -1.87 8.95
CA THR A 306 27.06 -2.43 7.85
C THR A 306 27.09 -3.95 7.92
N MET A 307 26.77 -4.59 6.80
CA MET A 307 26.69 -6.03 6.68
C MET A 307 27.34 -6.47 5.37
N GLY A 308 28.30 -7.41 5.46
CA GLY A 308 28.90 -8.05 4.30
C GLY A 308 27.94 -9.06 3.67
N LEU A 309 27.84 -9.01 2.35
CA LEU A 309 26.90 -9.75 1.53
C LEU A 309 27.46 -11.13 1.13
N PRO A 310 26.87 -12.27 1.56
CA PRO A 310 27.28 -13.61 1.15
C PRO A 310 27.15 -13.91 -0.35
N SER A 311 26.31 -13.17 -1.08
CA SER A 311 26.01 -13.38 -2.52
C SER A 311 25.92 -12.04 -3.27
N HIS A 312 25.74 -12.09 -4.60
CA HIS A 312 25.67 -10.90 -5.46
C HIS A 312 24.27 -10.28 -5.61
N ASP A 313 23.21 -11.03 -5.31
CA ASP A 313 21.83 -10.62 -5.54
C ASP A 313 20.90 -10.84 -4.34
N GLY A 314 19.69 -10.25 -4.41
CA GLY A 314 18.63 -10.51 -3.44
C GLY A 314 18.72 -9.73 -2.12
N HIS A 315 19.37 -8.57 -2.16
CA HIS A 315 19.74 -7.81 -0.96
C HIS A 315 18.65 -6.92 -0.36
N ALA A 316 17.61 -6.57 -1.14
CA ALA A 316 16.68 -5.50 -0.80
C ALA A 316 17.44 -4.22 -0.38
N GLY A 317 16.93 -3.45 0.59
CA GLY A 317 17.68 -2.33 1.15
C GLY A 317 16.88 -1.05 1.37
N GLN A 318 15.54 -1.12 1.31
CA GLN A 318 14.74 0.05 1.65
C GLN A 318 14.91 0.42 3.13
N ILE A 319 15.03 1.72 3.37
CA ILE A 319 14.91 2.31 4.70
C ILE A 319 13.74 3.30 4.71
N LEU A 320 13.00 3.33 5.82
CA LEU A 320 11.90 4.27 6.05
C LEU A 320 11.64 4.42 7.55
N PHE A 321 11.09 5.56 7.96
CA PHE A 321 10.70 5.78 9.36
C PHE A 321 9.26 5.35 9.60
N GLY A 322 9.02 4.67 10.73
CA GLY A 322 7.67 4.43 11.20
C GLY A 322 7.02 5.76 11.58
N PRO A 323 5.85 6.10 11.00
CA PRO A 323 5.25 7.42 11.20
C PRO A 323 4.70 7.63 12.61
N GLU A 324 4.34 6.56 13.34
CA GLU A 324 3.84 6.64 14.72
C GLU A 324 4.97 6.54 15.77
N ASP A 325 5.96 5.68 15.55
CA ASP A 325 6.98 5.36 16.54
C ASP A 325 8.32 6.10 16.31
N GLY A 326 8.53 6.65 15.11
CA GLY A 326 9.72 7.41 14.74
C GLY A 326 11.00 6.58 14.62
N TYR A 327 10.91 5.25 14.64
CA TYR A 327 12.08 4.38 14.49
C TYR A 327 12.40 4.11 13.04
N LEU A 328 13.67 3.77 12.76
CA LEU A 328 14.10 3.42 11.41
C LEU A 328 13.83 1.93 11.14
N TYR A 329 13.07 1.66 10.10
CA TYR A 329 12.84 0.32 9.57
C TYR A 329 13.82 0.08 8.41
N TYR A 330 14.46 -1.09 8.40
CA TYR A 330 15.41 -1.50 7.38
C TYR A 330 15.05 -2.89 6.84
N LEU A 331 14.81 -2.96 5.53
CA LEU A 331 14.41 -4.16 4.81
C LEU A 331 15.65 -4.90 4.30
N VAL A 332 15.77 -6.18 4.65
CA VAL A 332 16.91 -7.03 4.30
C VAL A 332 16.40 -8.32 3.65
N GLY A 333 16.82 -8.61 2.43
CA GLY A 333 16.47 -9.84 1.72
C GLY A 333 17.18 -11.07 2.29
N ASP A 334 16.75 -12.28 1.92
CA ASP A 334 17.31 -13.55 2.38
C ASP A 334 18.70 -13.83 1.82
N GLU A 335 19.08 -13.15 0.72
CA GLU A 335 20.37 -13.24 0.01
C GLU A 335 20.76 -14.67 -0.37
N SER A 336 19.77 -15.55 -0.40
CA SER A 336 19.99 -16.97 -0.49
C SER A 336 20.09 -17.41 -1.94
N GLN A 337 21.04 -18.29 -2.22
CA GLN A 337 21.04 -19.09 -3.44
C GLN A 337 19.70 -19.84 -3.60
N LYS A 338 19.43 -20.36 -4.80
CA LYS A 338 18.19 -21.09 -5.11
C LYS A 338 17.80 -22.06 -3.99
N ASP A 339 16.51 -22.06 -3.62
CA ASP A 339 15.93 -22.89 -2.56
C ASP A 339 16.43 -22.62 -1.12
N ALA A 340 17.19 -21.54 -0.89
CA ALA A 340 17.57 -21.04 0.43
C ALA A 340 18.17 -22.09 1.39
N PRO A 341 19.33 -22.70 1.05
CA PRO A 341 19.89 -23.84 1.80
C PRO A 341 20.23 -23.52 3.27
N TYR A 342 20.59 -22.27 3.57
CA TYR A 342 20.90 -21.81 4.94
C TYR A 342 19.66 -21.32 5.71
N ARG A 343 18.51 -21.19 5.04
CA ARG A 343 17.22 -20.78 5.60
C ARG A 343 17.33 -19.54 6.48
N PHE A 344 18.11 -18.54 6.05
CA PHE A 344 18.41 -17.38 6.90
C PHE A 344 17.15 -16.65 7.35
N SER A 345 16.13 -16.60 6.49
CA SER A 345 14.80 -16.04 6.75
C SER A 345 14.11 -16.61 7.98
N GLN A 346 14.31 -17.89 8.28
CA GLN A 346 13.80 -18.55 9.48
C GLN A 346 14.82 -18.60 10.61
N ASN A 347 16.11 -18.40 10.30
CA ASN A 347 17.15 -18.33 11.31
C ASN A 347 17.04 -17.04 12.12
N LYS A 348 16.65 -17.19 13.39
CA LYS A 348 16.49 -16.10 14.37
C LYS A 348 17.81 -15.39 14.72
N LYS A 349 18.96 -16.00 14.41
CA LYS A 349 20.31 -15.47 14.59
C LYS A 349 20.89 -14.81 13.32
N SER A 350 20.11 -14.75 12.24
CA SER A 350 20.47 -14.02 11.02
C SER A 350 19.62 -12.77 10.85
N VAL A 351 20.23 -11.72 10.29
CA VAL A 351 19.54 -10.47 9.88
C VAL A 351 18.97 -10.54 8.46
N LEU A 352 19.26 -11.60 7.71
CA LEU A 352 18.79 -11.79 6.34
C LEU A 352 17.34 -12.30 6.29
N GLY A 353 16.56 -11.83 5.32
CA GLY A 353 15.15 -12.16 5.15
C GLY A 353 14.28 -11.61 6.28
N LYS A 354 14.59 -10.37 6.71
CA LYS A 354 14.01 -9.70 7.87
C LYS A 354 13.62 -8.26 7.55
N ILE A 355 12.67 -7.76 8.33
CA ILE A 355 12.53 -6.32 8.56
C ILE A 355 13.16 -6.04 9.93
N LEU A 356 14.13 -5.15 9.96
CA LEU A 356 14.77 -4.67 11.19
C LEU A 356 14.14 -3.35 11.62
N ARG A 357 14.05 -3.10 12.93
CA ARG A 357 13.56 -1.85 13.52
C ARG A 357 14.54 -1.37 14.59
N ILE A 358 15.17 -0.22 14.35
CA ILE A 358 16.29 0.30 15.16
C ILE A 358 16.08 1.76 15.59
N ASP A 359 16.66 2.11 16.75
CA ASP A 359 16.67 3.46 17.32
C ASP A 359 17.95 4.19 16.92
N VAL A 360 17.81 5.16 16.02
CA VAL A 360 18.89 6.01 15.52
C VAL A 360 19.07 7.29 16.33
N ASP A 361 18.24 7.57 17.33
CA ASP A 361 18.35 8.76 18.18
C ASP A 361 19.20 8.53 19.42
N LYS A 362 19.29 7.28 19.88
CA LYS A 362 20.06 6.92 21.05
C LYS A 362 21.35 6.20 20.66
N LEU A 363 22.47 6.72 21.14
CA LEU A 363 23.74 6.00 21.14
C LEU A 363 23.83 5.12 22.39
N PRO A 364 24.27 3.86 22.26
CA PRO A 364 24.62 3.09 23.44
C PRO A 364 25.80 3.74 24.17
N SER A 365 25.68 3.95 25.47
CA SER A 365 26.79 4.43 26.32
C SER A 365 27.98 3.47 26.24
N ALA A 366 29.22 3.97 26.35
CA ALA A 366 30.44 3.14 26.29
C ALA A 366 30.45 1.92 27.24
N LYS A 367 29.75 1.98 28.39
CA LYS A 367 29.59 0.84 29.32
C LYS A 367 28.54 -0.21 28.89
N LYS A 368 27.63 0.14 27.99
CA LYS A 368 26.67 -0.80 27.36
C LYS A 368 27.20 -1.38 26.05
N GLN A 369 28.27 -0.82 25.49
CA GLN A 369 28.96 -1.40 24.33
C GLN A 369 29.49 -2.81 24.60
N GLU A 370 29.79 -3.18 25.85
CA GLU A 370 30.17 -4.55 26.23
C GLU A 370 29.04 -5.59 26.08
N HIS A 371 27.78 -5.22 26.37
CA HIS A 371 26.61 -6.06 26.07
C HIS A 371 26.13 -5.91 24.62
N ASN A 372 26.50 -4.81 23.95
CA ASN A 372 26.19 -4.50 22.56
C ASN A 372 27.33 -4.85 21.58
N ALA A 373 28.31 -5.65 22.00
CA ALA A 373 29.45 -6.06 21.17
C ALA A 373 29.02 -6.82 19.89
N ASN A 374 27.76 -7.27 19.84
CA ASN A 374 27.18 -8.05 18.75
C ASN A 374 26.28 -7.23 17.80
N LEU A 375 26.13 -5.91 17.98
CA LEU A 375 25.35 -5.08 17.05
C LEU A 375 26.09 -4.90 15.72
N TRP A 376 25.33 -4.68 14.65
CA TRP A 376 25.83 -4.49 13.29
C TRP A 376 26.29 -3.05 12.97
N GLY A 377 26.20 -2.16 13.95
CA GLY A 377 26.64 -0.77 13.82
C GLY A 377 26.20 0.11 14.99
N ASN A 378 26.04 1.42 14.74
CA ASN A 378 25.90 2.42 15.79
C ASN A 378 24.46 2.91 15.98
N TYR A 379 23.62 2.06 16.56
CA TYR A 379 22.22 2.31 16.93
C TYR A 379 21.89 1.70 18.30
N SER A 380 20.70 2.00 18.81
CA SER A 380 20.09 1.32 19.95
C SER A 380 18.91 0.46 19.51
N ILE A 381 18.44 -0.42 20.38
CA ILE A 381 17.29 -1.29 20.13
C ILE A 381 16.04 -0.68 20.79
N PRO A 382 14.92 -0.50 20.05
CA PRO A 382 13.64 -0.14 20.63
C PRO A 382 13.21 -1.17 21.68
N LYS A 383 12.81 -0.70 22.87
CA LYS A 383 12.49 -1.58 24.00
C LYS A 383 11.32 -2.52 23.73
N ASP A 384 10.43 -2.13 22.84
CA ASP A 384 9.20 -2.84 22.49
C ASP A 384 9.35 -3.70 21.22
N ASN A 385 10.58 -3.98 20.76
CA ASN A 385 10.81 -4.98 19.72
C ASN A 385 10.35 -6.39 20.17
N PRO A 386 10.01 -7.29 19.22
CA PRO A 386 9.49 -8.64 19.49
C PRO A 386 10.38 -9.53 20.39
N ASN A 387 11.67 -9.23 20.53
CA ASN A 387 12.62 -10.01 21.34
C ASN A 387 12.18 -10.22 22.80
N ILE A 388 11.33 -9.32 23.37
CA ILE A 388 10.76 -9.57 24.71
C ILE A 388 9.99 -10.89 24.78
N GLU A 389 9.27 -11.24 23.72
CA GLU A 389 8.48 -12.48 23.64
C GLU A 389 9.36 -13.68 23.27
N ASP A 390 10.41 -13.46 22.47
CA ASP A 390 11.37 -14.47 22.03
C ASP A 390 12.81 -14.01 22.18
N LYS A 391 13.44 -14.42 23.29
CA LYS A 391 14.83 -14.05 23.61
C LYS A 391 15.87 -14.66 22.67
N GLU A 392 15.48 -15.62 21.83
CA GLU A 392 16.39 -16.21 20.84
C GLU A 392 16.50 -15.35 19.59
N LEU A 393 15.51 -14.50 19.31
CA LEU A 393 15.49 -13.59 18.18
C LEU A 393 16.57 -12.51 18.31
N LEU A 394 17.28 -12.18 17.23
CA LEU A 394 18.13 -10.98 17.24
C LEU A 394 17.29 -9.74 17.62
N PRO A 395 17.84 -8.84 18.46
CA PRO A 395 17.08 -7.74 19.04
C PRO A 395 16.58 -6.71 18.00
N GLU A 396 17.22 -6.63 16.83
CA GLU A 396 16.83 -5.77 15.72
C GLU A 396 15.56 -6.24 14.99
N ILE A 397 15.26 -7.54 15.03
CA ILE A 397 14.24 -8.13 14.15
C ILE A 397 12.85 -7.67 14.58
N TRP A 398 12.15 -7.01 13.66
CA TRP A 398 10.74 -6.66 13.78
C TRP A 398 9.83 -7.75 13.21
N ALA A 399 10.21 -8.33 12.08
CA ALA A 399 9.50 -9.40 11.39
C ALA A 399 10.47 -10.25 10.58
N LEU A 400 10.11 -11.50 10.28
CA LEU A 400 10.98 -12.47 9.59
C LEU A 400 10.24 -13.32 8.56
N GLY A 401 10.99 -14.12 7.80
CA GLY A 401 10.41 -15.09 6.87
C GLY A 401 10.11 -14.50 5.50
N PHE A 402 10.96 -13.58 5.02
CA PHE A 402 10.81 -12.91 3.72
C PHE A 402 11.85 -13.38 2.71
N HIS A 403 11.48 -13.46 1.43
CA HIS A 403 12.44 -13.77 0.36
C HIS A 403 13.27 -12.54 -0.03
N LEU A 404 12.61 -11.54 -0.61
CA LEU A 404 13.23 -10.39 -1.24
C LEU A 404 12.40 -9.13 -1.01
N ILE A 405 12.05 -8.87 0.26
CA ILE A 405 11.21 -7.76 0.72
C ILE A 405 11.62 -6.39 0.13
N TRP A 406 11.02 -6.01 -0.99
CA TRP A 406 11.61 -5.05 -1.93
C TRP A 406 11.24 -3.62 -1.57
N ARG A 407 9.94 -3.33 -1.55
CA ARG A 407 9.39 -2.01 -1.24
C ARG A 407 8.15 -2.12 -0.37
N CYS A 408 8.13 -1.28 0.65
CA CYS A 408 7.06 -1.11 1.59
C CYS A 408 6.63 0.36 1.69
N SER A 409 5.38 0.56 2.10
CA SER A 409 4.86 1.85 2.50
C SER A 409 3.90 1.69 3.68
N PHE A 410 3.91 2.70 4.55
CA PHE A 410 2.85 2.86 5.55
C PHE A 410 1.68 3.58 4.88
N ASP A 411 0.46 3.14 5.14
CA ASP A 411 -0.73 3.91 4.80
C ASP A 411 -0.74 5.21 5.63
N SER A 412 -0.62 6.36 4.95
CA SER A 412 -0.45 7.66 5.59
C SER A 412 -1.64 8.11 6.45
N GLU A 413 -2.82 7.48 6.30
CA GLU A 413 -3.98 7.68 7.18
C GLU A 413 -4.23 6.53 8.16
N ARG A 414 -3.57 5.37 7.96
CA ARG A 414 -3.69 4.19 8.83
C ARG A 414 -2.32 3.56 9.05
N PRO A 415 -1.44 4.17 9.86
CA PRO A 415 -0.08 3.69 10.06
C PRO A 415 0.09 2.22 10.45
N SER A 416 -0.93 1.59 11.04
CA SER A 416 -0.91 0.15 11.32
C SER A 416 -0.93 -0.74 10.06
N TYR A 417 -1.28 -0.18 8.90
CA TYR A 417 -1.18 -0.83 7.60
C TYR A 417 0.20 -0.53 7.02
N PHE A 418 1.16 -1.37 7.41
CA PHE A 418 2.50 -1.39 6.83
C PHE A 418 2.51 -2.44 5.71
N LEU A 419 2.27 -2.02 4.47
CA LEU A 419 2.20 -2.94 3.33
C LEU A 419 3.58 -3.08 2.69
N CYS A 420 3.95 -4.30 2.38
CA CYS A 420 5.24 -4.63 1.79
C CYS A 420 5.09 -5.65 0.68
N ASP A 421 5.81 -5.42 -0.41
CA ASP A 421 5.90 -6.37 -1.50
C ASP A 421 7.11 -7.30 -1.28
N ASP A 422 6.88 -8.60 -1.38
CA ASP A 422 7.89 -9.66 -1.25
C ASP A 422 7.84 -10.54 -2.51
N PRO A 423 8.61 -10.21 -3.56
CA PRO A 423 8.66 -11.02 -4.76
C PRO A 423 9.14 -12.44 -4.46
N GLY A 424 8.47 -13.42 -5.06
CA GLY A 424 8.80 -14.83 -4.88
C GLY A 424 10.03 -15.25 -5.67
N GLN A 425 10.39 -16.53 -5.54
CA GLN A 425 11.45 -17.13 -6.34
C GLN A 425 10.90 -17.78 -7.62
N THR A 426 9.70 -18.38 -7.59
CA THR A 426 9.19 -19.18 -8.72
C THR A 426 7.67 -19.30 -8.79
N LEU A 427 6.98 -19.26 -7.64
CA LEU A 427 5.57 -19.60 -7.53
C LEU A 427 4.66 -18.38 -7.41
N PHE A 428 5.05 -17.38 -6.59
CA PHE A 428 4.11 -16.35 -6.18
C PHE A 428 4.81 -15.06 -5.71
N ASP A 429 4.36 -13.93 -6.25
CA ASP A 429 4.75 -12.62 -5.72
C ASP A 429 3.71 -12.12 -4.72
N GLU A 430 4.19 -11.57 -3.62
CA GLU A 430 3.38 -11.27 -2.45
C GLU A 430 3.23 -9.78 -2.18
N VAL A 431 2.07 -9.41 -1.65
CA VAL A 431 1.90 -8.18 -0.86
C VAL A 431 1.41 -8.58 0.53
N ASN A 432 2.19 -8.21 1.54
CA ASN A 432 2.01 -8.56 2.93
C ASN A 432 1.63 -7.33 3.77
N ILE A 433 0.78 -7.52 4.80
CA ILE A 433 0.59 -6.52 5.87
C ILE A 433 1.50 -6.90 7.02
N ILE A 434 2.52 -6.08 7.27
CA ILE A 434 3.56 -6.38 8.23
C ILE A 434 3.11 -6.08 9.65
N THR A 435 3.21 -7.09 10.50
CA THR A 435 2.89 -7.04 11.93
C THR A 435 4.11 -7.38 12.78
N LYS A 436 4.12 -6.87 14.02
CA LYS A 436 5.15 -7.12 15.04
C LYS A 436 5.34 -8.62 15.26
N GLY A 437 6.57 -9.12 15.10
CA GLY A 437 6.93 -10.52 15.32
C GLY A 437 6.36 -11.48 14.27
N GLY A 438 5.75 -10.97 13.19
CA GLY A 438 5.18 -11.79 12.13
C GLY A 438 6.24 -12.62 11.41
N ASN A 439 5.86 -13.86 11.07
CA ASN A 439 6.66 -14.76 10.24
C ASN A 439 5.92 -14.99 8.92
N TYR A 440 6.53 -14.63 7.78
CA TYR A 440 5.89 -14.68 6.45
C TYR A 440 6.22 -15.95 5.67
N GLY A 441 6.91 -16.90 6.31
CA GLY A 441 6.94 -18.30 5.89
C GLY A 441 8.08 -18.69 4.96
N TRP A 442 8.73 -17.77 4.25
CA TRP A 442 9.87 -18.11 3.38
C TRP A 442 11.04 -18.73 4.17
N PRO A 443 11.70 -19.80 3.68
CA PRO A 443 11.49 -20.47 2.39
C PRO A 443 10.55 -21.69 2.44
N ILE A 444 9.89 -21.93 3.57
CA ILE A 444 8.95 -23.07 3.72
C ILE A 444 7.71 -22.82 2.86
N TYR A 445 7.21 -21.59 2.88
CA TYR A 445 6.10 -21.12 2.05
C TYR A 445 6.57 -20.04 1.08
N GLU A 446 6.03 -20.07 -0.12
CA GLU A 446 6.08 -18.99 -1.11
C GLU A 446 4.64 -18.64 -1.47
N GLY A 447 4.21 -17.46 -1.05
CA GLY A 447 2.82 -17.07 -0.93
C GLY A 447 2.04 -18.05 -0.05
N PRO A 448 0.85 -18.50 -0.49
CA PRO A 448 0.08 -19.52 0.22
C PRO A 448 0.54 -20.95 -0.09
N PHE A 449 1.60 -21.13 -0.90
CA PHE A 449 2.02 -22.44 -1.39
C PHE A 449 3.22 -22.97 -0.61
N LEU A 450 3.24 -24.28 -0.38
CA LEU A 450 4.39 -24.95 0.19
C LEU A 450 5.49 -25.07 -0.87
N HIS A 451 6.68 -24.56 -0.58
CA HIS A 451 7.81 -24.52 -1.52
C HIS A 451 8.86 -25.58 -1.13
N ASN A 452 9.54 -25.40 0.00
CA ASN A 452 10.54 -26.34 0.50
C ASN A 452 9.98 -27.21 1.63
N GLN A 453 9.63 -28.46 1.28
CA GLN A 453 9.25 -29.49 2.27
C GLN A 453 10.43 -29.73 3.24
N PRO A 454 10.25 -29.50 4.55
CA PRO A 454 11.23 -29.91 5.53
C PRO A 454 11.38 -31.44 5.51
N ASN A 455 12.59 -31.95 5.67
CA ASN A 455 12.78 -33.39 5.92
C ASN A 455 11.95 -33.80 7.15
N SER A 456 11.33 -34.97 7.10
CA SER A 456 10.35 -35.47 8.10
C SER A 456 10.84 -35.54 9.56
N SER A 457 12.14 -35.31 9.79
CA SER A 457 12.78 -35.24 11.11
C SER A 457 12.85 -33.84 11.71
N GLU A 458 12.58 -32.77 10.96
CA GLU A 458 12.57 -31.40 11.49
C GLU A 458 11.14 -30.94 11.78
N ASN A 459 10.83 -30.78 13.08
CA ASN A 459 9.56 -30.24 13.55
C ASN A 459 9.52 -28.72 13.29
N THR A 460 9.35 -28.33 12.03
CA THR A 460 9.34 -26.94 11.53
C THR A 460 7.94 -26.33 11.57
N ALA A 461 7.22 -26.55 12.67
CA ALA A 461 5.89 -25.98 12.87
C ALA A 461 5.97 -24.45 13.01
N ILE A 462 6.15 -23.74 11.89
CA ILE A 462 6.01 -22.30 11.79
C ILE A 462 4.53 -21.94 11.65
N LYS A 463 4.17 -20.75 12.09
CA LYS A 463 2.83 -20.19 11.93
C LYS A 463 2.90 -19.04 10.94
N PRO A 464 2.87 -19.31 9.61
CA PRO A 464 3.03 -18.29 8.61
C PRO A 464 1.84 -17.32 8.59
N ILE A 465 2.13 -16.05 8.34
CA ILE A 465 1.15 -15.04 7.94
C ILE A 465 1.19 -15.00 6.42
N PHE A 466 0.07 -15.36 5.79
CA PHE A 466 -0.02 -15.39 4.33
C PHE A 466 -0.30 -13.99 3.74
N PRO A 467 0.10 -13.76 2.48
CA PRO A 467 -0.11 -12.50 1.81
C PRO A 467 -1.58 -12.15 1.65
N VAL A 468 -1.87 -10.84 1.66
CA VAL A 468 -3.23 -10.32 1.47
C VAL A 468 -3.56 -10.08 0.00
N MET A 469 -2.54 -9.89 -0.84
CA MET A 469 -2.63 -9.74 -2.30
C MET A 469 -1.39 -10.34 -2.97
N GLY A 470 -1.44 -10.52 -4.29
CA GLY A 470 -0.32 -11.06 -5.06
C GLY A 470 -0.79 -11.70 -6.35
N TYR A 471 0.11 -12.42 -7.02
CA TYR A 471 -0.24 -13.27 -8.16
C TYR A 471 0.71 -14.45 -8.33
N ASN A 472 0.21 -15.53 -8.94
CA ASN A 472 1.04 -16.68 -9.32
C ASN A 472 1.88 -16.34 -10.56
N ASP A 473 3.20 -16.47 -10.44
CA ASP A 473 4.18 -16.20 -11.51
C ASP A 473 3.87 -16.98 -12.81
N PRO A 474 3.66 -18.33 -12.82
CA PRO A 474 3.52 -19.07 -14.08
C PRO A 474 2.27 -18.74 -14.91
N VAL A 475 1.26 -18.09 -14.32
CA VAL A 475 0.04 -17.65 -15.02
C VAL A 475 0.26 -16.33 -15.75
N VAL A 476 1.18 -15.49 -15.26
CA VAL A 476 1.38 -14.12 -15.71
C VAL A 476 2.62 -14.00 -16.61
N ALA A 477 3.71 -14.73 -16.30
CA ALA A 477 4.92 -14.80 -17.14
C ALA A 477 4.62 -15.28 -18.58
N ARG A 478 3.66 -16.19 -18.77
CA ARG A 478 3.32 -16.75 -20.10
C ARG A 478 2.30 -15.94 -20.91
N LYS A 479 1.60 -14.97 -20.30
CA LYS A 479 0.49 -14.25 -20.97
C LYS A 479 0.64 -12.72 -21.01
N THR A 480 1.34 -12.10 -20.07
CA THR A 480 1.41 -10.63 -19.96
C THR A 480 2.80 -10.06 -19.77
N GLY A 481 3.84 -10.92 -19.71
CA GLY A 481 5.22 -10.49 -19.53
C GLY A 481 5.43 -9.80 -18.19
N SER A 482 4.95 -10.41 -17.10
CA SER A 482 5.23 -9.97 -15.73
C SER A 482 6.48 -10.66 -15.19
N ALA A 483 7.24 -9.97 -14.33
CA ALA A 483 8.48 -10.47 -13.72
C ALA A 483 8.36 -10.55 -12.20
N SER A 484 8.38 -9.39 -11.54
CA SER A 484 8.45 -9.32 -10.07
C SER A 484 7.74 -8.06 -9.60
N LEU A 485 7.00 -8.12 -8.49
CA LEU A 485 6.42 -6.93 -7.85
C LEU A 485 7.51 -5.94 -7.40
N ILE A 486 7.23 -4.63 -7.49
CA ILE A 486 8.21 -3.58 -7.19
C ILE A 486 7.83 -2.63 -6.06
N GLY A 487 6.74 -2.89 -5.35
CA GLY A 487 6.20 -2.01 -4.33
C GLY A 487 4.84 -1.42 -4.68
N GLY A 488 4.30 -0.72 -3.69
CA GLY A 488 3.06 0.02 -3.84
C GLY A 488 2.84 1.08 -2.78
N TYR A 489 1.76 1.84 -2.95
CA TYR A 489 1.26 2.84 -1.99
C TYR A 489 -0.25 2.76 -1.86
N THR A 490 -0.75 2.99 -0.65
CA THR A 490 -2.17 3.33 -0.49
C THR A 490 -2.42 4.74 -1.03
N TYR A 491 -3.28 4.87 -2.04
CA TYR A 491 -3.56 6.15 -2.67
C TYR A 491 -4.42 7.02 -1.75
N ARG A 492 -3.84 8.13 -1.28
CA ARG A 492 -4.49 9.09 -0.35
C ARG A 492 -4.68 10.48 -0.92
N SER A 493 -4.39 10.68 -2.21
CA SER A 493 -4.72 11.92 -2.90
C SER A 493 -6.19 12.00 -3.30
N ASN A 494 -6.72 13.23 -3.35
CA ASN A 494 -8.03 13.54 -3.89
C ASN A 494 -8.02 13.76 -5.42
N THR A 495 -6.85 13.72 -6.06
CA THR A 495 -6.69 13.89 -7.52
C THR A 495 -7.46 12.83 -8.31
N ASP A 496 -7.44 11.56 -7.86
CA ASP A 496 -8.36 10.52 -8.33
C ASP A 496 -9.18 9.95 -7.15
N PRO A 497 -10.41 10.46 -6.91
CA PRO A 497 -11.22 10.03 -5.78
C PRO A 497 -11.67 8.56 -5.87
N CYS A 498 -11.64 7.96 -7.06
CA CYS A 498 -11.98 6.55 -7.25
C CYS A 498 -10.88 5.61 -6.76
N LEU A 499 -9.63 6.07 -6.72
CA LEU A 499 -8.49 5.35 -6.16
C LEU A 499 -8.30 5.57 -4.66
N PHE A 500 -8.92 6.60 -4.08
CA PHE A 500 -8.77 6.92 -2.66
C PHE A 500 -9.03 5.71 -1.75
N GLY A 501 -8.03 5.38 -0.93
CA GLY A 501 -8.03 4.27 0.02
C GLY A 501 -7.68 2.89 -0.57
N ARG A 502 -7.37 2.82 -1.87
CA ARG A 502 -6.92 1.58 -2.54
C ARG A 502 -5.40 1.48 -2.52
N TYR A 503 -4.86 0.26 -2.41
CA TYR A 503 -3.43 0.01 -2.53
C TYR A 503 -3.05 -0.22 -3.99
N LEU A 504 -2.17 0.60 -4.53
CA LEU A 504 -1.69 0.50 -5.91
C LEU A 504 -0.33 -0.18 -5.90
N TYR A 505 -0.17 -1.25 -6.68
CA TYR A 505 1.10 -1.96 -6.81
C TYR A 505 1.27 -2.46 -8.25
N THR A 506 2.52 -2.66 -8.68
CA THR A 506 2.84 -3.09 -10.05
C THR A 506 4.10 -3.95 -10.07
N ASP A 507 4.40 -4.50 -11.23
CA ASP A 507 5.58 -5.33 -11.48
C ASP A 507 6.65 -4.55 -12.26
N VAL A 508 7.83 -5.15 -12.41
CA VAL A 508 8.97 -4.52 -13.09
C VAL A 508 8.62 -4.07 -14.52
N TYR A 509 7.86 -4.85 -15.30
CA TYR A 509 7.50 -4.49 -16.68
C TYR A 509 6.31 -3.51 -16.77
N ALA A 510 5.57 -3.34 -15.67
CA ALA A 510 4.53 -2.36 -15.38
C ALA A 510 3.55 -2.06 -16.52
N ASN A 511 3.16 -3.08 -17.30
CA ASN A 511 2.15 -2.94 -18.35
C ASN A 511 0.77 -2.58 -17.77
N THR A 512 0.50 -3.02 -16.55
CA THR A 512 -0.74 -2.76 -15.81
C THR A 512 -0.46 -2.54 -14.34
N VAL A 513 -1.36 -1.87 -13.64
CA VAL A 513 -1.34 -1.73 -12.18
C VAL A 513 -2.40 -2.60 -11.55
N TRP A 514 -2.07 -3.20 -10.43
CA TRP A 514 -3.02 -3.88 -9.59
C TRP A 514 -3.53 -2.90 -8.54
N VAL A 515 -4.84 -2.89 -8.39
CA VAL A 515 -5.56 -2.03 -7.47
C VAL A 515 -6.20 -2.91 -6.41
N GLY A 516 -5.54 -2.97 -5.26
CA GLY A 516 -5.98 -3.63 -4.05
C GLY A 516 -7.09 -2.86 -3.35
N THR A 517 -8.24 -3.51 -3.17
CA THR A 517 -9.40 -2.95 -2.49
C THR A 517 -9.71 -3.78 -1.26
N GLU A 518 -9.68 -3.15 -0.09
CA GLU A 518 -10.04 -3.80 1.16
C GLU A 518 -11.57 -3.89 1.28
N ASN A 519 -12.11 -5.10 1.48
CA ASN A 519 -13.54 -5.30 1.64
C ASN A 519 -13.85 -6.51 2.56
N PRO A 520 -14.60 -6.32 3.66
CA PRO A 520 -15.09 -5.05 4.23
C PRO A 520 -13.94 -4.11 4.64
N LYS A 521 -14.23 -2.81 4.80
CA LYS A 521 -13.23 -1.84 5.27
C LYS A 521 -12.67 -2.27 6.63
N LYS A 522 -11.36 -2.14 6.81
CA LYS A 522 -10.63 -2.53 8.04
C LYS A 522 -10.65 -4.03 8.36
N SER A 523 -11.01 -4.89 7.40
CA SER A 523 -11.03 -6.34 7.62
C SER A 523 -9.68 -7.02 7.44
N GLY A 524 -8.70 -6.34 6.84
CA GLY A 524 -7.45 -6.94 6.37
C GLY A 524 -7.61 -7.84 5.13
N LYS A 525 -8.82 -7.95 4.57
CA LYS A 525 -9.11 -8.77 3.38
C LYS A 525 -9.16 -7.90 2.14
N PHE A 526 -8.34 -8.25 1.15
CA PHE A 526 -8.20 -7.48 -0.08
C PHE A 526 -8.62 -8.29 -1.30
N THR A 527 -9.12 -7.59 -2.31
CA THR A 527 -9.26 -8.08 -3.67
C THR A 527 -8.48 -7.19 -4.62
N SER A 528 -7.87 -7.77 -5.65
CA SER A 528 -7.04 -7.03 -6.61
C SER A 528 -7.67 -7.02 -8.00
N LYS A 529 -7.76 -5.83 -8.59
CA LYS A 529 -8.19 -5.64 -9.99
C LYS A 529 -7.04 -5.04 -10.80
N ARG A 530 -6.76 -5.60 -11.97
CA ARG A 530 -5.83 -4.99 -12.93
C ARG A 530 -6.49 -3.81 -13.63
N MET A 531 -5.76 -2.71 -13.76
CA MET A 531 -6.16 -1.52 -14.48
C MET A 531 -5.06 -1.11 -15.46
N PRO A 532 -5.41 -0.66 -16.69
CA PRO A 532 -4.42 -0.15 -17.63
C PRO A 532 -3.99 1.27 -17.23
N TRP A 533 -2.77 1.62 -17.63
CA TRP A 533 -2.27 2.99 -17.59
C TRP A 533 -2.55 3.68 -18.94
N ARG A 534 -3.08 4.89 -18.91
CA ARG A 534 -3.14 5.75 -20.10
C ARG A 534 -2.44 7.05 -19.80
N CYS A 535 -1.69 7.55 -20.77
CA CYS A 535 -1.08 8.86 -20.66
C CYS A 535 -2.09 9.95 -21.01
N ALA A 536 -2.10 11.01 -20.22
CA ALA A 536 -2.85 12.22 -20.48
C ALA A 536 -2.40 12.83 -21.82
N LYS A 537 -3.35 13.24 -22.67
CA LYS A 537 -3.04 13.81 -24.00
C LYS A 537 -2.26 15.12 -23.90
N ASP A 538 -2.50 15.85 -22.83
CA ASP A 538 -1.88 17.10 -22.42
C ASP A 538 -0.71 16.88 -21.45
N SER A 539 -0.10 15.68 -21.44
CA SER A 539 1.09 15.41 -20.65
C SER A 539 2.23 16.37 -21.04
N PRO A 540 2.92 17.02 -20.07
CA PRO A 540 4.02 17.96 -20.33
C PRO A 540 5.14 17.37 -21.19
N ILE A 541 5.46 16.10 -20.95
CA ILE A 541 6.38 15.33 -21.77
C ILE A 541 5.59 14.23 -22.47
N GLN A 542 5.82 14.04 -23.76
CA GLN A 542 5.19 12.98 -24.53
C GLN A 542 5.55 11.61 -23.92
N CYS A 543 4.51 10.84 -23.59
CA CYS A 543 4.69 9.46 -23.15
C CYS A 543 5.04 8.57 -24.33
N ASN A 544 5.84 7.54 -24.07
CA ASN A 544 6.03 6.47 -25.05
C ASN A 544 4.72 5.67 -25.13
N SER A 545 4.35 5.26 -26.34
CA SER A 545 3.21 4.37 -26.58
C SER A 545 3.69 3.11 -27.28
N LYS A 546 3.05 1.98 -27.00
CA LYS A 546 3.31 0.76 -27.79
C LYS A 546 2.69 0.93 -29.18
N PRO A 547 3.38 0.52 -30.26
CA PRO A 547 2.78 0.49 -31.59
C PRO A 547 1.44 -0.28 -31.57
N GLY A 548 0.36 0.36 -32.02
CA GLY A 548 -0.97 -0.24 -32.05
C GLY A 548 -1.74 -0.28 -30.72
N SER A 549 -1.22 0.31 -29.63
CA SER A 549 -1.95 0.46 -28.36
C SER A 549 -2.06 1.92 -27.91
N HIS A 550 -3.16 2.23 -27.21
CA HIS A 550 -3.35 3.51 -26.52
C HIS A 550 -2.78 3.52 -25.09
N ASP A 551 -2.21 2.40 -24.63
CA ASP A 551 -1.63 2.28 -23.30
C ASP A 551 -0.24 2.91 -23.25
N ALA A 552 0.07 3.52 -22.11
CA ALA A 552 1.38 4.11 -21.87
C ALA A 552 2.45 3.03 -21.73
N PHE A 553 3.58 3.19 -22.44
CA PHE A 553 4.78 2.40 -22.21
C PHE A 553 5.73 3.18 -21.30
N ILE A 554 5.98 2.64 -20.12
CA ILE A 554 6.77 3.29 -19.06
C ILE A 554 8.13 2.62 -18.82
N GLY A 555 8.53 1.69 -19.70
CA GLY A 555 9.77 0.93 -19.53
C GLY A 555 9.70 0.01 -18.32
N TYR A 556 10.70 0.08 -17.45
CA TYR A 556 10.79 -0.70 -16.21
C TYR A 556 10.39 0.14 -15.01
N ALA A 557 9.41 -0.28 -14.22
CA ALA A 557 9.11 0.37 -12.96
C ALA A 557 10.14 -0.03 -11.89
N PHE A 558 10.64 0.96 -11.15
CA PHE A 558 11.61 0.74 -10.07
C PHE A 558 11.00 0.92 -8.69
N SER A 559 10.14 1.93 -8.54
CA SER A 559 9.48 2.24 -7.28
C SER A 559 8.32 3.21 -7.48
N PHE A 560 7.56 3.40 -6.43
CA PHE A 560 6.60 4.49 -6.29
C PHE A 560 7.14 5.56 -5.34
N GLY A 561 6.57 6.77 -5.42
CA GLY A 561 6.81 7.86 -4.48
C GLY A 561 5.51 8.56 -4.11
N GLU A 562 5.51 9.25 -2.98
CA GLU A 562 4.40 10.08 -2.50
C GLU A 562 4.93 11.50 -2.21
N ASP A 563 4.20 12.53 -2.64
CA ASP A 563 4.50 13.92 -2.26
C ASP A 563 3.73 14.39 -1.01
N ASN A 564 3.94 15.64 -0.58
CA ASN A 564 3.25 16.19 0.59
C ASN A 564 1.72 16.31 0.43
N ARG A 565 1.20 16.30 -0.80
CA ARG A 565 -0.25 16.29 -1.11
C ARG A 565 -0.82 14.88 -1.23
N LYS A 566 0.00 13.85 -0.99
CA LYS A 566 -0.38 12.44 -1.14
C LYS A 566 -0.59 12.02 -2.59
N ASP A 567 -0.16 12.83 -3.55
CA ASP A 567 -0.12 12.41 -4.95
C ASP A 567 0.94 11.31 -5.09
N VAL A 568 0.58 10.25 -5.82
CA VAL A 568 1.45 9.10 -6.04
C VAL A 568 2.14 9.22 -7.39
N TYR A 569 3.43 8.93 -7.39
CA TYR A 569 4.33 8.97 -8.54
C TYR A 569 4.89 7.58 -8.80
N LEU A 570 5.13 7.28 -10.07
CA LEU A 570 5.82 6.08 -10.53
C LEU A 570 7.18 6.48 -11.07
N LEU A 571 8.23 5.87 -10.52
CA LEU A 571 9.62 6.06 -10.93
C LEU A 571 10.00 4.89 -11.84
N ALA A 572 10.35 5.19 -13.08
CA ALA A 572 10.59 4.18 -14.08
C ALA A 572 11.81 4.50 -14.96
N SER A 573 12.30 3.50 -15.71
CA SER A 573 13.46 3.65 -16.59
C SER A 573 13.27 4.69 -17.69
N SER A 574 12.03 4.93 -18.11
CA SER A 574 11.72 5.95 -19.11
C SER A 574 11.35 7.32 -18.53
N GLY A 575 11.24 7.48 -17.20
CA GLY A 575 10.94 8.78 -16.58
C GLY A 575 10.20 8.72 -15.24
N VAL A 576 9.74 9.90 -14.83
CA VAL A 576 8.90 10.11 -13.63
C VAL A 576 7.48 10.42 -14.08
N TYR A 577 6.52 9.65 -13.57
CA TYR A 577 5.11 9.76 -13.93
C TYR A 577 4.27 10.09 -12.70
N LYS A 578 3.34 11.04 -12.82
CA LYS A 578 2.38 11.39 -11.78
C LYS A 578 1.03 10.78 -12.09
N ILE A 579 0.33 10.22 -11.10
CA ILE A 579 -1.09 9.86 -11.24
C ILE A 579 -1.93 11.14 -11.22
N VAL A 580 -2.75 11.33 -12.25
CA VAL A 580 -3.56 12.53 -12.47
C VAL A 580 -5.05 12.20 -12.59
N HIS A 581 -5.88 13.24 -12.58
CA HIS A 581 -7.33 13.07 -12.63
C HIS A 581 -7.76 12.24 -13.85
N PRO A 582 -8.65 11.22 -13.67
CA PRO A 582 -8.97 10.24 -14.70
C PRO A 582 -9.54 10.83 -15.99
N SER A 583 -10.26 11.97 -15.90
CA SER A 583 -10.85 12.64 -17.05
C SER A 583 -9.82 13.08 -18.11
N ARG A 584 -8.56 13.34 -17.74
CA ARG A 584 -7.49 13.71 -18.69
C ARG A 584 -7.15 12.59 -19.67
N CYS A 585 -7.53 11.36 -19.34
CA CYS A 585 -7.40 10.17 -20.17
C CYS A 585 -8.74 9.66 -20.71
N ASN A 586 -9.81 10.46 -20.59
CA ASN A 586 -11.20 10.09 -20.84
C ASN A 586 -11.71 8.94 -19.96
N PHE A 587 -11.08 8.70 -18.80
CA PHE A 587 -11.58 7.72 -17.85
C PHE A 587 -12.69 8.30 -16.99
N VAL A 588 -13.64 7.45 -16.58
CA VAL A 588 -14.81 7.82 -15.78
C VAL A 588 -14.59 7.39 -14.34
N CYS A 589 -14.70 8.35 -13.41
CA CYS A 589 -14.79 8.08 -11.99
C CYS A 589 -16.24 8.30 -11.51
N SER A 590 -16.85 7.25 -10.93
CA SER A 590 -18.22 7.32 -10.40
C SER A 590 -18.34 8.17 -9.13
N LYS A 591 -17.23 8.38 -8.43
CA LYS A 591 -17.14 9.30 -7.30
C LYS A 591 -16.81 10.71 -7.81
N ASN A 592 -17.67 11.26 -8.68
CA ASN A 592 -17.53 12.67 -9.03
C ASN A 592 -17.70 13.49 -7.75
N THR A 593 -16.67 14.29 -7.45
CA THR A 593 -16.74 15.37 -6.47
C THR A 593 -17.97 16.21 -6.80
N ARG A 594 -18.82 16.46 -5.80
CA ARG A 594 -19.90 17.46 -5.94
C ARG A 594 -19.31 18.69 -6.60
N SER A 595 -19.94 19.12 -7.69
CA SER A 595 -19.74 20.40 -8.34
C SER A 595 -19.34 21.47 -7.31
N ASN A 596 -18.17 22.06 -7.50
CA ASN A 596 -17.90 23.39 -7.01
C ASN A 596 -18.95 24.30 -7.66
N THR A 597 -20.10 24.48 -7.03
CA THR A 597 -20.91 25.67 -7.26
C THR A 597 -20.06 26.84 -6.82
N SER A 598 -19.44 27.47 -7.81
CA SER A 598 -18.93 28.82 -7.76
C SER A 598 -20.04 29.73 -7.26
N VAL A 599 -20.05 29.98 -5.95
CA VAL A 599 -20.69 31.18 -5.44
C VAL A 599 -19.77 32.32 -5.84
N SER A 600 -20.12 33.02 -6.91
CA SER A 600 -19.56 34.31 -7.24
C SER A 600 -19.75 35.24 -6.04
N HIS A 601 -18.67 35.63 -5.39
CA HIS A 601 -18.67 36.82 -4.56
C HIS A 601 -18.05 37.94 -5.38
N ALA A 602 -18.91 38.86 -5.82
CA ALA A 602 -18.53 40.16 -6.32
C ALA A 602 -17.70 40.91 -5.24
N PRO A 603 -16.79 41.81 -5.63
CA PRO A 603 -15.85 42.41 -4.71
C PRO A 603 -16.57 43.41 -3.81
N VAL A 604 -16.61 43.12 -2.51
CA VAL A 604 -17.08 44.07 -1.50
C VAL A 604 -15.87 44.89 -1.04
N SER A 605 -15.99 46.20 -1.25
CA SER A 605 -15.08 47.25 -0.80
C SER A 605 -14.76 47.15 0.70
N SER A 606 -13.51 47.45 1.03
CA SER A 606 -12.96 47.61 2.37
C SER A 606 -13.81 48.53 3.26
N SER A 607 -14.35 47.97 4.34
CA SER A 607 -14.67 48.74 5.55
C SER A 607 -14.33 47.91 6.80
N SER A 608 -13.76 48.63 7.77
CA SER A 608 -13.10 48.20 9.00
C SER A 608 -13.93 47.34 9.96
N SER A 609 -13.30 46.31 10.53
CA SER A 609 -13.83 45.48 11.61
C SER A 609 -13.65 46.14 13.00
N PRO A 610 -14.62 46.02 13.94
CA PRO A 610 -14.39 46.28 15.35
C PRO A 610 -14.42 44.95 16.12
N ARG A 611 -13.26 44.31 16.31
CA ARG A 611 -13.07 43.22 17.29
C ARG A 611 -11.66 43.24 17.89
N ARG A 612 -11.38 44.29 18.66
CA ARG A 612 -10.30 44.36 19.66
C ARG A 612 -10.72 45.31 20.77
N ARG A 613 -11.63 44.88 21.65
CA ARG A 613 -11.92 45.63 22.90
C ARG A 613 -12.24 44.77 24.13
N ASN A 614 -12.53 43.48 23.95
CA ASN A 614 -12.89 42.61 25.09
C ASN A 614 -11.76 41.75 25.66
N LEU A 615 -10.54 41.80 25.10
CA LEU A 615 -9.39 41.07 25.65
C LEU A 615 -8.48 41.93 26.56
N MET A 616 -8.44 43.26 26.36
CA MET A 616 -7.63 44.17 27.20
C MET A 616 -8.26 44.47 28.57
N ILE A 617 -9.59 44.37 28.70
CA ILE A 617 -10.27 44.71 29.96
C ILE A 617 -10.07 43.60 31.01
N MET A 618 -9.95 42.33 30.58
CA MET A 618 -9.70 41.21 31.50
C MET A 618 -8.27 41.18 32.04
N GLU A 619 -7.26 41.58 31.25
CA GLU A 619 -5.87 41.65 31.73
C GLU A 619 -5.65 42.81 32.71
N ILE A 620 -6.34 43.95 32.53
CA ILE A 620 -6.24 45.10 33.45
C ILE A 620 -6.91 44.77 34.80
N ILE A 621 -8.06 44.09 34.80
CA ILE A 621 -8.74 43.69 36.04
C ILE A 621 -7.89 42.68 36.83
N PHE A 622 -7.21 41.74 36.15
CA PHE A 622 -6.34 40.77 36.81
C PHE A 622 -5.10 41.45 37.44
N TYR A 623 -4.48 42.40 36.75
CA TYR A 623 -3.34 43.15 37.29
C TYR A 623 -3.71 44.06 38.47
N VAL A 624 -4.90 44.69 38.45
CA VAL A 624 -5.39 45.52 39.57
C VAL A 624 -5.73 44.67 40.80
N LEU A 625 -6.29 43.47 40.61
CA LEU A 625 -6.58 42.54 41.72
C LEU A 625 -5.30 41.99 42.37
N VAL A 626 -4.29 41.62 41.57
CA VAL A 626 -3.02 41.10 42.09
C VAL A 626 -2.22 42.18 42.83
N THR A 627 -2.24 43.43 42.34
CA THR A 627 -1.59 44.56 43.03
C THR A 627 -2.33 44.99 44.30
N TYR A 628 -3.68 44.94 44.31
CA TYR A 628 -4.48 45.25 45.50
C TYR A 628 -4.33 44.20 46.61
N VAL A 629 -4.29 42.90 46.26
CA VAL A 629 -4.06 41.81 47.23
C VAL A 629 -2.62 41.83 47.75
N GLY A 630 -1.63 42.14 46.90
CA GLY A 630 -0.24 42.34 47.32
C GLY A 630 -0.06 43.52 48.30
N TYR A 631 -0.80 44.62 48.08
CA TYR A 631 -0.77 45.79 48.97
C TYR A 631 -1.44 45.53 50.33
N GLN A 632 -2.52 44.73 50.36
CA GLN A 632 -3.17 44.32 51.62
C GLN A 632 -2.32 43.34 52.44
N LEU A 633 -1.60 42.42 51.78
CA LEU A 633 -0.66 41.49 52.44
C LEU A 633 0.60 42.19 52.98
N ALA A 634 1.09 43.22 52.29
CA ALA A 634 2.23 44.01 52.76
C ALA A 634 1.88 44.89 53.98
N ASN A 635 0.63 45.34 54.12
CA ASN A 635 0.17 46.13 55.27
C ASN A 635 -0.15 45.28 56.52
N GLN A 636 -0.29 43.95 56.39
CA GLN A 636 -0.46 43.04 57.55
C GLN A 636 0.87 42.48 58.10
N LEU A 637 1.98 42.66 57.39
CA LEU A 637 3.31 42.22 57.84
C LEU A 637 4.14 43.31 58.56
N ASN A 638 3.59 44.52 58.70
CA ASN A 638 4.20 45.64 59.44
C ASN A 638 3.55 45.91 60.82
N SER A 639 2.82 44.95 61.39
CA SER A 639 2.21 45.07 62.72
C SER A 639 2.45 43.84 63.62
N CYS A 640 3.65 43.28 63.58
CA CYS A 640 4.15 42.33 64.58
C CYS A 640 5.58 42.74 64.99
N ASP A 641 5.65 43.68 65.93
CA ASP A 641 6.57 43.62 67.08
C ASP A 641 5.74 43.14 68.27
#